data_AF-A0A8J7D5B5-F1
#
_entry.id   AF-A0A8J7D5B5-F1
#
_cell.length_a   1.000
_cell.length_b   1.000
_cell.length_c   1.000
_cell.angle_alpha   90.00
_cell.angle_beta   90.00
_cell.angle_gamma   90.00
#
_symmetry.space_group_name_H-M   'P 1'
#
loop_
_entity.id
_entity.type
_entity.pdbx_description
1 polymer ?
#
loop_
_entity_poly.entity_id
_entity_poly.type
_entity_poly.pdbx_seq_one_letter_code
_entity_poly.pdbx_strand_id
1 'polypeptide(L)'
;MKGSEVMLRKISKNIRRRIAKTLAAAFVVGCPLSASAMETYSIGWDGKQIFDVQYYGADDKDEMTASFFGDGDIPDYKILTYNLSQNLKDGLNKAFMWWAEILAPGAVINQPAQYFVGTYTKQNAEATSVSKLNGTQTHNPDLFAEIFQKGRVVPYYPNLYEFLSADTEPDEYAYGFIRIGTYIGADNLDGNFGWVNWYHYALPVPQALKSVEIAPVMFHEIGHSLGIVADRNENHPYAFIYGGKYFVAVGDGASNPYNLTSHLRNQNGLAPQANQLIMTTEDFYNPEIQNAFLAATGRNLTAEDVFIVENVDPTVRQGRTYLYFVGDNVTEALGGKTFTRFDGVQVSGIPINLWEGSTKFPEFSHLELARSMMSHQNYRSYTTFMEAELALLQDIGYNIDRKNFYGRSIYLDNQNIINDQGFSARANGQYVDGYNSSTLGVGLHVYGSNNNVVQRANIWTNGYGAAGIRVDGNNDTIIVPQGTEIHSDGHGGTGILVAYGKNHNIVVDGTVTANSESGDAVHFEFGANVLGGATEYRGSYIRYRRVVNDLDGKIYLAQNLDIDTVYSQLKDDFSFNDLVNGDLNAPMASLTVNGRLEAQNNSAIHISEESFVDRIDINKGAEVIGDIESVWKQFDKDAYGIYDTEQTPTYTVEETDADGNVIYTTDTGYIEPLYIQYNGKNYVYDRYIPDLVTQLNFNAADGEIFYGGNIYGYDNMKMNVTSGTLYYGGAANVVNVNVFNGANLFGGTYTLYDMTERMAEGFSDFSTGKFINHGKISATTINGDLFSDGTLQGVNGYSNANIIVNGAAYVDGSTAQAVNMLPGETTPILAAANVTGNLRNAA
;
A
#
# COMPACT_ATOMS: atom_id res chain seq x y z
N MET A 1 -35.00 -32.31 0.85
CA MET A 1 -36.21 -32.41 0.00
C MET A 1 -37.21 -31.33 0.43
N LYS A 2 -37.80 -30.64 -0.56
CA LYS A 2 -39.01 -29.77 -0.55
C LYS A 2 -39.88 -29.92 0.71
N GLY A 3 -40.35 -28.90 1.43
CA GLY A 3 -40.82 -27.57 1.05
C GLY A 3 -42.29 -27.43 1.51
N SER A 4 -42.64 -26.28 2.12
CA SER A 4 -44.01 -25.71 2.29
C SER A 4 -44.98 -26.44 3.25
N GLU A 5 -45.97 -25.86 3.94
CA GLU A 5 -46.39 -24.50 4.31
C GLU A 5 -47.69 -24.66 5.18
N VAL A 6 -47.90 -23.74 6.13
CA VAL A 6 -49.21 -23.10 6.48
C VAL A 6 -50.34 -23.89 7.18
N MET A 7 -50.68 -23.47 8.42
CA MET A 7 -52.00 -22.93 8.87
C MET A 7 -51.99 -22.72 10.41
N LEU A 8 -51.86 -21.50 10.93
CA LEU A 8 -52.89 -20.47 11.21
C LEU A 8 -53.80 -20.71 12.44
N ARG A 9 -53.61 -19.79 13.43
CA ARG A 9 -54.63 -19.08 14.25
C ARG A 9 -55.36 -19.91 15.33
N LYS A 10 -55.51 -19.48 16.58
CA LYS A 10 -55.85 -18.14 17.13
C LYS A 10 -55.77 -18.17 18.68
N ILE A 11 -55.39 -17.06 19.34
CA ILE A 11 -55.95 -16.46 20.59
C ILE A 11 -55.16 -15.13 20.77
N SER A 12 -55.66 -14.01 20.26
CA SER A 12 -56.46 -12.97 20.96
C SER A 12 -55.64 -12.13 21.96
N LYS A 13 -55.10 -10.98 21.50
CA LYS A 13 -55.61 -9.60 21.73
C LYS A 13 -55.55 -9.15 23.20
N ASN A 14 -54.53 -8.33 23.55
CA ASN A 14 -54.70 -7.02 24.23
C ASN A 14 -53.43 -6.37 24.85
N ILE A 15 -52.22 -6.48 24.30
CA ILE A 15 -51.14 -5.50 24.63
C ILE A 15 -50.28 -5.22 23.38
N ARG A 16 -50.79 -4.39 22.47
CA ARG A 16 -50.00 -3.61 21.49
C ARG A 16 -50.77 -2.33 21.14
N ARG A 17 -50.56 -1.28 21.93
CA ARG A 17 -50.83 0.13 21.59
C ARG A 17 -49.69 0.95 22.18
N ARG A 18 -49.13 1.86 21.37
CA ARG A 18 -47.80 2.52 21.41
C ARG A 18 -46.75 1.61 20.76
N ILE A 19 -46.20 1.86 19.57
CA ILE A 19 -46.00 3.08 18.78
C ILE A 19 -46.06 2.68 17.29
N ALA A 20 -46.97 3.27 16.51
CA ALA A 20 -46.90 3.38 15.04
C ALA A 20 -48.17 4.11 14.54
N LYS A 21 -47.97 5.32 14.02
CA LYS A 21 -48.74 6.12 13.05
C LYS A 21 -48.14 7.53 13.15
N THR A 22 -47.68 8.18 12.09
CA THR A 22 -48.41 8.35 10.83
C THR A 22 -47.46 8.68 9.67
N LEU A 23 -47.77 8.12 8.51
CA LEU A 23 -47.17 8.36 7.20
C LEU A 23 -48.27 8.96 6.30
N ALA A 24 -47.86 9.88 5.41
CA ALA A 24 -48.47 10.28 4.13
C ALA A 24 -49.62 11.34 4.05
N ALA A 25 -49.22 12.49 3.47
CA ALA A 25 -49.71 13.13 2.23
C ALA A 25 -50.84 14.18 2.25
N ALA A 26 -50.49 15.38 1.77
CA ALA A 26 -51.33 16.22 0.92
C ALA A 26 -50.47 16.85 -0.19
N PHE A 27 -50.77 16.49 -1.44
CA PHE A 27 -50.23 17.04 -2.69
C PHE A 27 -50.87 18.41 -2.97
N VAL A 28 -50.07 19.42 -3.30
CA VAL A 28 -50.49 20.53 -4.17
C VAL A 28 -49.43 20.69 -5.25
N VAL A 29 -49.89 20.66 -6.50
CA VAL A 29 -49.13 20.69 -7.75
C VAL A 29 -48.42 22.03 -7.93
N GLY A 30 -47.12 21.99 -8.25
CA GLY A 30 -46.34 23.14 -8.71
C GLY A 30 -44.87 22.81 -8.97
N CYS A 31 -44.55 22.36 -10.19
CA CYS A 31 -43.23 22.07 -10.78
C CYS A 31 -42.35 20.98 -10.09
N PRO A 32 -41.70 20.07 -10.86
CA PRO A 32 -40.79 19.10 -10.28
C PRO A 32 -39.44 19.76 -10.03
N LEU A 33 -39.10 20.03 -8.78
CA LEU A 33 -37.72 20.13 -8.34
C LEU A 33 -37.43 18.85 -7.55
N SER A 34 -36.72 17.93 -8.19
CA SER A 34 -36.17 16.74 -7.56
C SER A 34 -34.97 17.18 -6.72
N ALA A 35 -35.18 17.61 -5.47
CA ALA A 35 -34.08 17.79 -4.53
C ALA A 35 -33.80 16.44 -3.85
N SER A 36 -32.69 15.79 -4.22
CA SER A 36 -32.07 14.76 -3.39
C SER A 36 -31.76 15.38 -2.02
N ALA A 37 -32.02 14.67 -0.93
CA ALA A 37 -31.67 15.17 0.40
C ALA A 37 -30.17 14.95 0.61
N MET A 38 -29.40 16.03 0.71
CA MET A 38 -27.98 16.03 1.09
C MET A 38 -27.72 15.09 2.29
N GLU A 39 -26.69 14.26 2.19
CA GLU A 39 -26.30 13.30 3.23
C GLU A 39 -25.17 13.85 4.11
N THR A 40 -25.33 13.75 5.43
CA THR A 40 -24.31 14.13 6.42
C THR A 40 -23.88 12.91 7.23
N TYR A 41 -22.58 12.73 7.38
CA TYR A 41 -21.98 11.67 8.19
C TYR A 41 -21.20 12.28 9.35
N SER A 42 -21.58 11.90 10.57
CA SER A 42 -20.85 12.26 11.79
C SER A 42 -19.85 11.16 12.13
N ILE A 43 -18.57 11.50 12.12
CA ILE A 43 -17.46 10.56 12.25
C ILE A 43 -16.64 10.91 13.49
N GLY A 44 -16.26 9.89 14.25
CA GLY A 44 -15.55 10.04 15.51
C GLY A 44 -14.79 8.79 15.91
N TRP A 45 -14.07 8.91 17.02
CA TRP A 45 -13.29 7.83 17.61
C TRP A 45 -13.50 7.81 19.12
N ASP A 46 -13.65 6.60 19.69
CA ASP A 46 -13.88 6.38 21.12
C ASP A 46 -14.99 7.27 21.73
N GLY A 47 -16.12 7.35 21.02
CA GLY A 47 -17.29 8.15 21.44
C GLY A 47 -17.14 9.66 21.29
N LYS A 48 -16.01 10.15 20.78
CA LYS A 48 -15.77 11.57 20.51
C LYS A 48 -15.91 11.87 19.01
N GLN A 49 -16.91 12.66 18.67
CA GLN A 49 -17.15 13.11 17.30
C GLN A 49 -16.09 14.14 16.90
N ILE A 50 -15.45 13.92 15.74
CA ILE A 50 -14.35 14.75 15.24
C ILE A 50 -14.74 15.49 13.97
N PHE A 51 -15.47 14.83 13.07
CA PHE A 51 -15.83 15.38 11.76
C PHE A 51 -17.33 15.27 11.49
N ASP A 52 -17.85 16.26 10.77
CA ASP A 52 -19.13 16.18 10.07
C ASP A 52 -18.88 16.37 8.57
N VAL A 53 -19.19 15.36 7.78
CA VAL A 53 -18.88 15.29 6.34
C VAL A 53 -20.17 15.36 5.54
N GLN A 54 -20.24 16.31 4.61
CA GLN A 54 -21.39 16.51 3.72
C GLN A 54 -21.00 16.26 2.27
N TYR A 55 -21.78 15.43 1.58
CA TYR A 55 -21.52 15.00 0.21
C TYR A 55 -22.45 15.68 -0.78
N TYR A 56 -21.86 16.21 -1.85
CA TYR A 56 -22.53 16.85 -2.97
C TYR A 56 -22.15 16.14 -4.27
N GLY A 57 -23.13 15.87 -5.12
CA GLY A 57 -22.93 15.25 -6.43
C GLY A 57 -23.72 15.93 -7.54
N ALA A 58 -23.87 15.24 -8.67
CA ALA A 58 -24.65 15.71 -9.81
C ALA A 58 -26.10 16.06 -9.46
N ASP A 59 -26.70 15.38 -8.50
CA ASP A 59 -28.08 15.63 -8.08
C ASP A 59 -28.23 16.92 -7.27
N ASP A 60 -27.13 17.45 -6.72
CA ASP A 60 -27.10 18.66 -5.89
C ASP A 60 -26.59 19.89 -6.66
N LYS A 61 -26.38 19.75 -7.98
CA LYS A 61 -25.80 20.79 -8.81
C LYS A 61 -26.82 21.89 -9.16
N ASP A 62 -26.50 23.11 -8.76
CA ASP A 62 -27.13 24.35 -9.22
C ASP A 62 -26.09 25.47 -9.35
N GLU A 63 -26.52 26.69 -9.65
CA GLU A 63 -25.63 27.85 -9.83
C GLU A 63 -24.77 28.11 -8.57
N MET A 64 -25.35 27.95 -7.39
CA MET A 64 -24.73 28.27 -6.11
C MET A 64 -23.72 27.18 -5.71
N THR A 65 -24.09 25.91 -5.78
CA THR A 65 -23.17 24.80 -5.46
C THR A 65 -22.07 24.66 -6.52
N ALA A 66 -22.38 24.92 -7.80
CA ALA A 66 -21.37 24.98 -8.86
C ALA A 66 -20.40 26.14 -8.66
N SER A 67 -20.85 27.29 -8.15
CA SER A 67 -19.95 28.41 -7.83
C SER A 67 -19.04 28.14 -6.64
N PHE A 68 -19.46 27.31 -5.68
CA PHE A 68 -18.64 27.00 -4.50
C PHE A 68 -17.57 25.95 -4.79
N PHE A 69 -17.94 24.88 -5.50
CA PHE A 69 -16.98 23.84 -5.89
C PHE A 69 -16.20 24.21 -7.18
N GLY A 70 -16.71 25.19 -7.93
CA GLY A 70 -16.04 25.80 -9.07
C GLY A 70 -15.02 26.81 -8.60
N ASP A 71 -13.83 26.71 -9.16
CA ASP A 71 -12.87 27.80 -9.10
C ASP A 71 -13.30 28.81 -10.17
N GLY A 72 -13.53 30.07 -9.79
CA GLY A 72 -14.04 31.12 -10.68
C GLY A 72 -13.15 31.40 -11.90
N ASP A 73 -11.97 30.77 -11.97
CA ASP A 73 -10.90 31.03 -12.94
C ASP A 73 -10.40 29.78 -13.72
N ILE A 74 -11.00 28.59 -13.59
CA ILE A 74 -10.59 27.40 -14.38
C ILE A 74 -11.70 26.96 -15.35
N PRO A 75 -11.71 27.46 -16.60
CA PRO A 75 -12.82 27.23 -17.54
C PRO A 75 -13.01 25.78 -18.02
N ASP A 76 -12.04 24.88 -17.77
CA ASP A 76 -12.01 23.56 -18.43
C ASP A 76 -12.61 22.42 -17.61
N TYR A 77 -12.80 22.57 -16.29
CA TYR A 77 -13.30 21.48 -15.44
C TYR A 77 -14.78 21.61 -15.11
N LYS A 78 -15.53 20.55 -15.38
CA LYS A 78 -16.95 20.46 -15.03
C LYS A 78 -17.06 19.99 -13.59
N ILE A 79 -17.83 20.74 -12.80
CA ILE A 79 -18.05 20.51 -11.37
C ILE A 79 -19.37 19.77 -11.13
N LEU A 80 -19.41 18.96 -10.06
CA LEU A 80 -20.55 18.14 -9.65
C LEU A 80 -21.12 17.34 -10.83
N THR A 81 -20.27 16.59 -11.53
CA THR A 81 -20.65 15.87 -12.77
C THR A 81 -21.13 14.45 -12.54
N TYR A 82 -20.88 13.88 -11.36
CA TYR A 82 -21.36 12.56 -10.98
C TYR A 82 -21.64 12.47 -9.48
N ASN A 83 -22.44 11.47 -9.11
CA ASN A 83 -22.73 11.15 -7.70
C ASN A 83 -21.77 10.06 -7.21
N LEU A 84 -21.21 10.24 -6.02
CA LEU A 84 -20.45 9.18 -5.36
C LEU A 84 -21.40 8.06 -4.92
N SER A 85 -21.03 6.81 -5.22
CA SER A 85 -21.76 5.63 -4.74
C SER A 85 -21.63 5.51 -3.21
N GLN A 86 -22.55 4.79 -2.56
CA GLN A 86 -22.43 4.52 -1.12
C GLN A 86 -21.09 3.82 -0.79
N ASN A 87 -20.62 2.93 -1.67
CA ASN A 87 -19.36 2.23 -1.47
C ASN A 87 -18.15 3.18 -1.43
N LEU A 88 -18.10 4.18 -2.33
CA LEU A 88 -17.05 5.19 -2.32
C LEU A 88 -17.18 6.14 -1.13
N LYS A 89 -18.40 6.51 -0.73
CA LYS A 89 -18.64 7.28 0.50
C LYS A 89 -18.14 6.53 1.73
N ASP A 90 -18.36 5.21 1.80
CA ASP A 90 -17.83 4.37 2.89
C ASP A 90 -16.29 4.35 2.89
N GLY A 91 -15.66 4.29 1.71
CA GLY A 91 -14.22 4.40 1.56
C GLY A 91 -13.65 5.77 1.98
N LEU A 92 -14.33 6.87 1.62
CA LEU A 92 -13.93 8.20 2.09
C LEU A 92 -14.14 8.36 3.61
N ASN A 93 -15.27 7.87 4.13
CA ASN A 93 -15.54 7.86 5.57
C ASN A 93 -14.50 7.02 6.34
N LYS A 94 -13.96 5.95 5.73
CA LYS A 94 -12.84 5.16 6.28
C LYS A 94 -11.59 6.02 6.47
N ALA A 95 -11.23 6.88 5.51
CA ALA A 95 -10.12 7.81 5.65
C ALA A 95 -10.32 8.84 6.78
N PHE A 96 -11.54 9.40 6.91
CA PHE A 96 -11.89 10.27 8.03
C PHE A 96 -11.82 9.56 9.37
N MET A 97 -12.21 8.28 9.43
CA MET A 97 -12.10 7.47 10.65
C MET A 97 -10.64 7.26 11.06
N TRP A 98 -9.73 7.01 10.12
CA TRP A 98 -8.29 6.91 10.41
C TRP A 98 -7.73 8.22 10.97
N TRP A 99 -8.12 9.36 10.40
CA TRP A 99 -7.79 10.67 10.98
C TRP A 99 -8.40 10.89 12.36
N ALA A 100 -9.66 10.46 12.57
CA ALA A 100 -10.32 10.58 13.86
C ALA A 100 -9.59 9.77 14.94
N GLU A 101 -9.11 8.58 14.61
CA GLU A 101 -8.29 7.74 15.49
C GLU A 101 -6.98 8.43 15.92
N ILE A 102 -6.30 9.11 15.00
CA ILE A 102 -5.07 9.87 15.28
C ILE A 102 -5.35 11.11 16.15
N LEU A 103 -6.39 11.87 15.81
CA LEU A 103 -6.64 13.20 16.39
C LEU A 103 -7.44 13.16 17.70
N ALA A 104 -8.44 12.28 17.80
CA ALA A 104 -9.40 12.30 18.91
C ALA A 104 -8.77 12.20 20.30
N PRO A 105 -7.78 11.33 20.56
CA PRO A 105 -7.23 11.15 21.91
C PRO A 105 -6.64 12.43 22.51
N GLY A 106 -6.01 13.28 21.69
CA GLY A 106 -5.37 14.51 22.15
C GLY A 106 -6.12 15.81 21.82
N ALA A 107 -7.16 15.77 20.98
CA ALA A 107 -7.96 16.94 20.64
C ALA A 107 -8.69 17.55 21.86
N VAL A 108 -8.96 18.85 21.84
CA VAL A 108 -9.81 19.58 22.81
C VAL A 108 -11.06 20.09 22.09
N ILE A 109 -11.69 19.23 21.29
CA ILE A 109 -12.77 19.63 20.38
C ILE A 109 -14.07 19.97 21.14
N ASN A 110 -14.70 21.10 20.79
CA ASN A 110 -16.02 21.51 21.31
C ASN A 110 -17.14 21.40 20.27
N GLN A 111 -16.78 21.27 18.98
CA GLN A 111 -17.68 21.03 17.87
C GLN A 111 -16.95 20.25 16.76
N PRO A 112 -17.61 19.34 16.04
CA PRO A 112 -17.00 18.64 14.92
C PRO A 112 -16.55 19.62 13.83
N ALA A 113 -15.41 19.33 13.20
CA ALA A 113 -14.93 20.06 12.05
C ALA A 113 -15.77 19.69 10.81
N GLN A 114 -16.26 20.70 10.09
CA GLN A 114 -17.13 20.48 8.94
C GLN A 114 -16.31 20.28 7.66
N TYR A 115 -16.69 19.29 6.85
CA TYR A 115 -16.16 19.07 5.50
C TYR A 115 -17.27 19.11 4.46
N PHE A 116 -17.02 19.83 3.36
CA PHE A 116 -17.84 19.80 2.16
C PHE A 116 -17.11 19.06 1.04
N VAL A 117 -17.73 18.00 0.52
CA VAL A 117 -17.15 17.10 -0.49
C VAL A 117 -17.93 17.22 -1.79
N GLY A 118 -17.24 17.52 -2.88
CA GLY A 118 -17.80 17.60 -4.23
C GLY A 118 -17.03 16.76 -5.24
N THR A 119 -17.54 16.71 -6.47
CA THR A 119 -16.93 15.97 -7.59
C THR A 119 -16.56 16.87 -8.77
N TYR A 120 -15.61 16.46 -9.61
CA TYR A 120 -15.18 17.20 -10.81
C TYR A 120 -14.54 16.32 -11.89
N THR A 121 -14.40 16.84 -13.12
CA THR A 121 -13.84 16.11 -14.28
C THR A 121 -12.34 16.30 -14.45
N LYS A 122 -11.56 15.88 -13.46
CA LYS A 122 -10.09 15.84 -13.52
C LYS A 122 -9.61 14.49 -13.00
N GLN A 123 -8.55 13.89 -13.55
CA GLN A 123 -7.92 12.69 -13.00
C GLN A 123 -7.09 13.04 -11.76
N ASN A 124 -7.75 13.48 -10.69
CA ASN A 124 -7.09 13.94 -9.48
C ASN A 124 -8.03 13.87 -8.27
N ALA A 125 -7.47 14.04 -7.09
CA ALA A 125 -8.23 14.46 -5.93
C ALA A 125 -7.50 15.60 -5.22
N GLU A 126 -8.19 16.30 -4.34
CA GLU A 126 -7.62 17.39 -3.58
C GLU A 126 -8.42 17.64 -2.31
N ALA A 127 -7.72 18.05 -1.25
CA ALA A 127 -8.36 18.65 -0.10
C ALA A 127 -7.56 19.83 0.46
N THR A 128 -8.29 20.78 1.04
CA THR A 128 -7.72 21.94 1.72
C THR A 128 -8.62 22.37 2.87
N SER A 129 -8.15 23.28 3.71
CA SER A 129 -8.96 23.98 4.70
C SER A 129 -9.10 25.44 4.32
N VAL A 130 -10.31 25.99 4.47
CA VAL A 130 -10.57 27.41 4.30
C VAL A 130 -11.02 27.98 5.63
N SER A 131 -10.39 29.06 6.07
CA SER A 131 -10.86 29.80 7.24
C SER A 131 -10.71 31.30 7.10
N LYS A 132 -11.58 32.00 7.84
CA LYS A 132 -11.64 33.45 7.89
C LYS A 132 -11.92 33.86 9.33
N LEU A 133 -11.29 34.94 9.78
CA LEU A 133 -11.53 35.55 11.08
C LEU A 133 -11.55 37.08 10.94
N ASN A 134 -12.61 37.71 11.44
CA ASN A 134 -12.83 39.17 11.37
C ASN A 134 -12.66 39.73 9.94
N GLY A 135 -13.21 39.06 8.94
CA GLY A 135 -13.15 39.53 7.57
C GLY A 135 -11.85 39.20 6.83
N THR A 136 -10.85 38.62 7.50
CA THR A 136 -9.52 38.31 6.92
C THR A 136 -9.36 36.81 6.77
N GLN A 137 -8.95 36.33 5.60
CA GLN A 137 -8.54 34.94 5.46
C GLN A 137 -7.39 34.67 6.40
N THR A 138 -7.50 33.58 7.11
CA THR A 138 -6.45 33.12 7.98
C THR A 138 -5.71 32.00 7.27
N HIS A 139 -4.45 31.74 7.64
CA HIS A 139 -3.62 30.74 6.97
C HIS A 139 -3.01 29.82 8.02
N ASN A 140 -2.87 28.56 7.61
CA ASN A 140 -2.45 27.39 8.36
C ASN A 140 -1.28 27.65 9.37
N PRO A 141 -1.24 27.02 10.58
CA PRO A 141 -2.36 26.39 11.24
C PRO A 141 -3.34 27.49 11.57
N ASP A 142 -4.48 27.28 10.98
CA ASP A 142 -5.51 28.26 10.87
C ASP A 142 -6.53 28.04 12.00
N LEU A 143 -7.54 28.89 12.08
CA LEU A 143 -8.76 28.72 12.84
C LEU A 143 -9.31 27.29 12.76
N PHE A 144 -9.17 26.63 11.61
CA PHE A 144 -9.50 25.21 11.43
C PHE A 144 -8.71 24.26 12.35
N ALA A 145 -7.38 24.42 12.46
CA ALA A 145 -6.56 23.65 13.39
C ALA A 145 -6.92 23.93 14.86
N GLU A 146 -7.33 25.18 15.17
CA GLU A 146 -7.78 25.55 16.52
C GLU A 146 -9.08 24.85 16.96
N ILE A 147 -9.93 24.39 16.02
CA ILE A 147 -11.11 23.55 16.33
C ILE A 147 -10.64 22.31 17.09
N PHE A 148 -9.61 21.64 16.58
CA PHE A 148 -9.07 20.42 17.17
C PHE A 148 -8.23 20.69 18.43
N GLN A 149 -7.34 21.70 18.39
CA GLN A 149 -6.32 21.88 19.45
C GLN A 149 -6.79 22.75 20.61
N LYS A 150 -7.69 23.72 20.36
CA LYS A 150 -8.11 24.72 21.35
C LYS A 150 -9.62 24.69 21.62
N GLY A 151 -10.37 23.84 20.92
CA GLY A 151 -11.82 23.79 21.01
C GLY A 151 -12.49 25.04 20.48
N ARG A 152 -11.89 25.67 19.47
CA ARG A 152 -12.48 26.83 18.80
C ARG A 152 -13.87 26.44 18.27
N VAL A 153 -14.84 27.29 18.59
CA VAL A 153 -16.19 27.22 18.03
C VAL A 153 -16.27 28.28 16.95
N VAL A 154 -16.53 27.85 15.71
CA VAL A 154 -16.86 28.70 14.56
C VAL A 154 -18.31 28.46 14.15
N PRO A 155 -18.96 29.38 13.42
CA PRO A 155 -20.30 29.14 12.88
C PRO A 155 -20.39 27.79 12.16
N TYR A 156 -21.42 27.01 12.49
CA TYR A 156 -21.69 25.70 11.92
C TYR A 156 -22.81 25.82 10.89
N TYR A 157 -22.60 25.26 9.70
CA TYR A 157 -23.54 25.33 8.59
C TYR A 157 -24.11 23.95 8.25
N PRO A 158 -25.41 23.70 8.51
CA PRO A 158 -26.05 22.41 8.25
C PRO A 158 -25.98 21.94 6.80
N ASN A 159 -25.85 22.86 5.85
CA ASN A 159 -25.68 22.61 4.43
C ASN A 159 -25.04 23.83 3.76
N LEU A 160 -24.61 23.64 2.53
CA LEU A 160 -23.96 24.67 1.73
C LEU A 160 -24.89 25.85 1.40
N TYR A 161 -26.20 25.63 1.27
CA TYR A 161 -27.16 26.72 1.05
C TYR A 161 -27.23 27.67 2.24
N GLU A 162 -27.17 27.17 3.46
CA GLU A 162 -27.13 28.01 4.67
C GLU A 162 -25.80 28.77 4.80
N PHE A 163 -24.71 28.20 4.28
CA PHE A 163 -23.43 28.91 4.18
C PHE A 163 -23.47 30.04 3.15
N LEU A 164 -24.03 29.77 1.96
CA LEU A 164 -24.01 30.68 0.81
C LEU A 164 -25.18 31.68 0.76
N SER A 165 -26.28 31.44 1.49
CA SER A 165 -27.46 32.33 1.54
C SER A 165 -27.29 33.55 2.46
N ALA A 166 -26.15 33.69 3.12
CA ALA A 166 -25.80 34.94 3.77
C ALA A 166 -25.54 35.99 2.68
N ASP A 167 -26.36 37.04 2.60
CA ASP A 167 -26.24 38.17 1.64
C ASP A 167 -24.83 38.83 1.63
N THR A 168 -23.99 38.49 2.61
CA THR A 168 -22.56 38.80 2.71
C THR A 168 -21.82 37.56 3.23
N GLU A 169 -20.67 37.23 2.65
CA GLU A 169 -19.78 36.17 3.16
C GLU A 169 -19.54 36.37 4.67
N PRO A 170 -19.69 35.32 5.51
CA PRO A 170 -19.55 35.46 6.95
C PRO A 170 -18.15 35.95 7.34
N ASP A 171 -18.08 36.83 8.35
CA ASP A 171 -16.82 37.39 8.86
C ASP A 171 -15.94 36.35 9.59
N GLU A 172 -16.52 35.21 9.98
CA GLU A 172 -15.84 34.09 10.63
C GLU A 172 -16.39 32.74 10.14
N TYR A 173 -15.52 31.86 9.65
CA TYR A 173 -15.84 30.47 9.30
C TYR A 173 -14.56 29.62 9.24
N ALA A 174 -14.70 28.30 9.36
CA ALA A 174 -13.63 27.36 9.09
C ALA A 174 -14.21 26.00 8.66
N TYR A 175 -13.80 25.50 7.49
CA TYR A 175 -14.24 24.21 6.97
C TYR A 175 -13.16 23.54 6.12
N GLY A 176 -13.24 22.21 6.03
CA GLY A 176 -12.50 21.41 5.06
C GLY A 176 -13.25 21.32 3.73
N PHE A 177 -12.50 21.31 2.64
CA PHE A 177 -13.02 21.28 1.28
C PHE A 177 -12.34 20.13 0.52
N ILE A 178 -13.13 19.30 -0.16
CA ILE A 178 -12.63 18.15 -0.94
C ILE A 178 -13.25 18.15 -2.34
N ARG A 179 -12.43 17.92 -3.37
CA ARG A 179 -12.90 17.58 -4.72
C ARG A 179 -12.38 16.21 -5.15
N ILE A 180 -13.29 15.37 -5.65
CA ILE A 180 -12.99 14.01 -6.11
C ILE A 180 -13.19 13.92 -7.62
N GLY A 181 -12.13 13.52 -8.31
CA GLY A 181 -12.04 13.50 -9.76
C GLY A 181 -12.61 12.24 -10.42
N THR A 182 -12.51 12.19 -11.75
CA THR A 182 -12.97 11.07 -12.57
C THR A 182 -11.82 10.38 -13.30
N TYR A 183 -12.04 9.11 -13.65
CA TYR A 183 -11.18 8.30 -14.52
C TYR A 183 -9.74 8.15 -14.04
N ILE A 184 -9.51 8.13 -12.73
CA ILE A 184 -8.16 8.00 -12.15
C ILE A 184 -7.55 6.59 -12.33
N GLY A 185 -8.37 5.64 -12.78
CA GLY A 185 -7.97 4.25 -13.05
C GLY A 185 -9.01 3.54 -13.91
N ALA A 186 -8.71 2.29 -14.27
CA ALA A 186 -9.56 1.43 -15.06
C ALA A 186 -10.38 0.52 -14.15
N ASP A 187 -11.53 1.01 -13.73
CA ASP A 187 -12.51 0.20 -13.00
C ASP A 187 -13.89 0.30 -13.63
N ASN A 188 -14.73 -0.72 -13.42
CA ASN A 188 -16.12 -0.74 -13.88
C ASN A 188 -17.16 -0.86 -12.76
N LEU A 189 -16.74 -0.80 -11.49
CA LEU A 189 -17.65 -0.98 -10.35
C LEU A 189 -18.35 0.32 -9.96
N ASP A 190 -17.67 1.46 -10.07
CA ASP A 190 -18.20 2.76 -9.63
C ASP A 190 -18.34 3.77 -10.79
N GLY A 191 -19.23 3.48 -11.74
CA GLY A 191 -19.57 4.40 -12.83
C GLY A 191 -18.46 4.61 -13.87
N ASN A 192 -17.44 3.75 -13.85
CA ASN A 192 -16.20 3.83 -14.62
C ASN A 192 -15.24 4.96 -14.23
N PHE A 193 -15.33 5.53 -13.03
CA PHE A 193 -14.46 6.65 -12.62
C PHE A 193 -13.09 6.22 -12.06
N GLY A 194 -12.82 4.92 -11.96
CA GLY A 194 -11.49 4.41 -11.58
C GLY A 194 -11.18 4.39 -10.10
N TRP A 195 -12.12 4.78 -9.24
CA TRP A 195 -12.02 4.67 -7.78
C TRP A 195 -12.58 3.34 -7.29
N VAL A 196 -11.97 2.78 -6.26
CA VAL A 196 -12.48 1.61 -5.56
C VAL A 196 -12.38 1.79 -4.04
N ASN A 197 -13.35 1.23 -3.32
CA ASN A 197 -13.20 0.95 -1.89
C ASN A 197 -12.72 -0.49 -1.74
N TRP A 198 -11.40 -0.67 -1.72
CA TRP A 198 -10.77 -1.98 -1.62
C TRP A 198 -10.82 -2.49 -0.18
N TYR A 199 -11.51 -3.63 0.01
CA TYR A 199 -11.91 -4.22 1.29
C TYR A 199 -12.64 -3.27 2.26
N HIS A 200 -13.51 -3.84 3.10
CA HIS A 200 -14.20 -3.07 4.15
C HIS A 200 -13.25 -2.56 5.24
N TYR A 201 -12.02 -3.08 5.31
CA TYR A 201 -11.03 -2.84 6.36
C TYR A 201 -9.76 -2.18 5.80
N ALA A 202 -8.75 -2.05 6.66
CA ALA A 202 -7.47 -1.43 6.34
C ALA A 202 -6.41 -2.50 6.04
N LEU A 203 -5.54 -2.24 5.05
CA LEU A 203 -4.38 -3.07 4.71
C LEU A 203 -3.11 -2.22 4.69
N PRO A 204 -1.95 -2.77 5.09
CA PRO A 204 -0.70 -2.00 5.26
C PRO A 204 -0.03 -1.58 3.94
N VAL A 205 -0.46 -2.15 2.80
CA VAL A 205 -0.05 -1.78 1.45
C VAL A 205 -1.26 -1.71 0.51
N PRO A 206 -1.23 -0.88 -0.54
CA PRO A 206 -2.30 -0.83 -1.54
C PRO A 206 -2.36 -2.11 -2.36
N GLN A 207 -3.50 -2.40 -2.96
CA GLN A 207 -3.81 -3.66 -3.64
C GLN A 207 -4.45 -3.45 -5.02
N ALA A 208 -5.09 -2.30 -5.24
CA ALA A 208 -5.75 -1.99 -6.51
C ALA A 208 -4.78 -1.81 -7.69
N LEU A 209 -4.51 -2.87 -8.47
CA LEU A 209 -3.56 -2.81 -9.58
C LEU A 209 -4.04 -2.02 -10.81
N LYS A 210 -5.35 -1.97 -11.08
CA LYS A 210 -5.94 -1.31 -12.26
C LYS A 210 -6.68 -0.01 -11.92
N SER A 211 -7.01 0.18 -10.66
CA SER A 211 -7.83 1.28 -10.14
C SER A 211 -7.10 1.97 -9.00
N VAL A 212 -7.77 2.93 -8.34
CA VAL A 212 -7.20 3.66 -7.21
C VAL A 212 -8.07 3.48 -5.98
N GLU A 213 -7.43 3.12 -4.87
CA GLU A 213 -8.12 3.02 -3.59
C GLU A 213 -8.44 4.41 -3.06
N ILE A 214 -9.73 4.69 -2.84
CA ILE A 214 -10.15 6.01 -2.41
C ILE A 214 -9.66 6.32 -0.98
N ALA A 215 -9.63 5.33 -0.07
CA ALA A 215 -9.30 5.61 1.33
C ALA A 215 -7.86 6.08 1.55
N PRO A 216 -6.81 5.41 1.02
CA PRO A 216 -5.43 5.91 1.15
C PRO A 216 -5.21 7.28 0.50
N VAL A 217 -5.79 7.53 -0.68
CA VAL A 217 -5.68 8.85 -1.34
C VAL A 217 -6.38 9.92 -0.52
N MET A 218 -7.58 9.66 0.00
CA MET A 218 -8.27 10.65 0.81
C MET A 218 -7.60 10.86 2.17
N PHE A 219 -6.95 9.82 2.70
CA PHE A 219 -6.14 9.95 3.92
C PHE A 219 -4.95 10.90 3.69
N HIS A 220 -4.32 10.84 2.52
CA HIS A 220 -3.32 11.80 2.05
C HIS A 220 -3.91 13.21 1.91
N GLU A 221 -4.96 13.37 1.10
CA GLU A 221 -5.52 14.70 0.79
C GLU A 221 -5.98 15.43 2.05
N ILE A 222 -6.71 14.74 2.94
CA ILE A 222 -7.18 15.34 4.20
C ILE A 222 -5.98 15.84 5.05
N GLY A 223 -4.80 15.22 4.94
CA GLY A 223 -3.58 15.70 5.59
C GLY A 223 -3.20 17.14 5.21
N HIS A 224 -3.40 17.53 3.95
CA HIS A 224 -3.18 18.92 3.52
C HIS A 224 -4.13 19.89 4.22
N SER A 225 -5.41 19.53 4.36
CA SER A 225 -6.40 20.32 5.12
C SER A 225 -6.12 20.41 6.62
N LEU A 226 -5.27 19.52 7.16
CA LEU A 226 -4.85 19.49 8.57
C LEU A 226 -3.50 20.18 8.79
N GLY A 227 -2.95 20.81 7.77
CA GLY A 227 -1.84 21.73 7.93
C GLY A 227 -0.53 21.28 7.30
N ILE A 228 -0.53 20.15 6.59
CA ILE A 228 0.64 19.67 5.85
C ILE A 228 0.67 20.39 4.49
N VAL A 229 0.86 21.72 4.51
CA VAL A 229 0.98 22.58 3.33
C VAL A 229 1.75 23.85 3.70
N ALA A 230 2.67 24.26 2.81
CA ALA A 230 3.37 25.51 3.00
C ALA A 230 2.43 26.71 2.80
N ASP A 231 2.46 27.65 3.75
CA ASP A 231 1.78 28.93 3.64
C ASP A 231 2.52 29.86 2.64
N ARG A 232 1.76 30.34 1.65
CA ARG A 232 2.23 31.20 0.56
C ARG A 232 1.24 32.35 0.36
N ASN A 233 1.76 33.53 0.08
CA ASN A 233 0.97 34.69 -0.26
C ASN A 233 1.00 34.94 -1.78
N GLU A 234 -0.04 34.43 -2.45
CA GLU A 234 -0.24 34.59 -3.90
C GLU A 234 -0.76 36.00 -4.26
N ASN A 235 -1.42 36.66 -3.31
CA ASN A 235 -1.95 38.03 -3.45
C ASN A 235 -0.94 39.11 -3.04
N HIS A 236 0.32 38.73 -2.83
CA HIS A 236 1.36 39.67 -2.47
C HIS A 236 1.49 40.75 -3.56
N PRO A 237 1.68 42.05 -3.23
CA PRO A 237 1.73 43.13 -4.22
C PRO A 237 2.79 42.96 -5.32
N TYR A 238 3.74 42.06 -5.10
CA TYR A 238 4.84 41.75 -6.01
C TYR A 238 4.84 40.29 -6.47
N ALA A 239 3.73 39.56 -6.28
CA ALA A 239 3.53 38.29 -6.95
C ALA A 239 3.17 38.54 -8.42
N PHE A 240 3.75 37.77 -9.35
CA PHE A 240 3.50 37.93 -10.78
C PHE A 240 3.80 36.64 -11.54
N ILE A 241 3.34 36.59 -12.79
CA ILE A 241 3.67 35.53 -13.75
C ILE A 241 4.67 36.08 -14.75
N TYR A 242 5.80 35.41 -14.94
CA TYR A 242 6.79 35.76 -15.95
C TYR A 242 7.32 34.52 -16.66
N GLY A 243 7.33 34.53 -18.00
CA GLY A 243 7.79 33.38 -18.79
C GLY A 243 6.99 32.09 -18.52
N GLY A 244 5.72 32.21 -18.10
CA GLY A 244 4.88 31.09 -17.69
C GLY A 244 5.14 30.58 -16.26
N LYS A 245 6.07 31.17 -15.50
CA LYS A 245 6.38 30.80 -14.12
C LYS A 245 5.66 31.69 -13.11
N TYR A 246 5.14 31.09 -12.02
CA TYR A 246 4.61 31.83 -10.87
C TYR A 246 5.70 32.26 -9.90
N PHE A 247 5.69 33.54 -9.55
CA PHE A 247 6.49 34.13 -8.48
C PHE A 247 5.55 34.53 -7.35
N VAL A 248 5.58 33.77 -6.26
CA VAL A 248 4.74 33.98 -5.07
C VAL A 248 5.60 34.27 -3.85
N ALA A 249 5.03 34.90 -2.83
CA ALA A 249 5.75 35.21 -1.60
C ALA A 249 5.54 34.12 -0.53
N VAL A 250 6.51 33.98 0.37
CA VAL A 250 6.35 33.24 1.63
C VAL A 250 5.23 33.90 2.45
N GLY A 251 4.28 33.09 2.92
CA GLY A 251 3.17 33.56 3.76
C GLY A 251 3.58 33.93 5.19
N ASP A 252 2.65 34.54 5.93
CA ASP A 252 2.89 35.00 7.31
C ASP A 252 3.10 33.83 8.29
N GLY A 253 2.66 32.62 7.92
CA GLY A 253 2.91 31.37 8.64
C GLY A 253 4.39 31.09 8.91
N ALA A 254 5.32 31.67 8.14
CA ALA A 254 6.76 31.59 8.45
C ALA A 254 7.12 32.14 9.85
N SER A 255 6.28 33.00 10.43
CA SER A 255 6.46 33.56 11.78
C SER A 255 5.75 32.76 12.88
N ASN A 256 4.94 31.76 12.52
CA ASN A 256 4.17 30.94 13.45
C ASN A 256 4.87 29.59 13.66
N PRO A 257 5.36 29.27 14.88
CA PRO A 257 6.08 28.01 15.15
C PRO A 257 5.19 26.76 15.03
N TYR A 258 3.88 26.91 14.82
CA TYR A 258 2.97 25.81 14.57
C TYR A 258 2.66 25.65 13.07
N ASN A 259 3.28 26.43 12.18
CA ASN A 259 3.09 26.30 10.74
C ASN A 259 4.26 25.59 10.07
N LEU A 260 3.94 24.73 9.09
CA LEU A 260 4.91 23.98 8.30
C LEU A 260 6.00 24.87 7.70
N THR A 261 5.66 26.05 7.16
CA THR A 261 6.61 26.99 6.55
C THR A 261 7.70 27.45 7.53
N SER A 262 7.39 27.64 8.81
CA SER A 262 8.38 28.05 9.82
C SER A 262 9.49 27.01 10.06
N HIS A 263 9.18 25.75 9.76
CA HIS A 263 10.07 24.60 9.88
C HIS A 263 10.86 24.31 8.59
N LEU A 264 10.58 25.00 7.49
CA LEU A 264 11.31 24.80 6.24
C LEU A 264 12.72 25.37 6.31
N ARG A 265 13.64 24.70 5.64
CA ARG A 265 15.02 25.14 5.44
C ARG A 265 15.40 24.89 3.99
N ASN A 266 15.89 25.92 3.30
CA ASN A 266 16.32 25.78 1.91
C ASN A 266 17.67 25.06 1.79
N GLN A 267 18.20 25.03 0.56
CA GLN A 267 19.44 24.36 0.23
C GLN A 267 20.64 24.91 1.00
N ASN A 268 20.60 26.18 1.46
CA ASN A 268 21.66 26.76 2.30
C ASN A 268 21.40 26.61 3.81
N GLY A 269 20.28 26.01 4.21
CA GLY A 269 19.88 25.84 5.61
C GLY A 269 19.27 27.09 6.23
N LEU A 270 18.83 28.04 5.40
CA LEU A 270 18.16 29.26 5.84
C LEU A 270 16.67 28.99 5.99
N ALA A 271 16.08 29.56 7.04
CA ALA A 271 14.62 29.56 7.22
C ALA A 271 13.99 30.63 6.32
N PRO A 272 12.77 30.41 5.80
CA PRO A 272 12.04 31.44 5.07
C PRO A 272 11.57 32.54 6.02
N GLN A 273 11.46 33.76 5.51
CA GLN A 273 10.83 34.89 6.19
C GLN A 273 9.58 35.33 5.44
N ALA A 274 8.56 35.77 6.16
CA ALA A 274 7.32 36.27 5.58
C ALA A 274 7.59 37.38 4.55
N ASN A 275 6.84 37.37 3.45
CA ASN A 275 6.94 38.31 2.33
C ASN A 275 8.21 38.19 1.46
N GLN A 276 9.10 37.23 1.71
CA GLN A 276 10.18 36.92 0.75
C GLN A 276 9.60 36.27 -0.51
N LEU A 277 10.03 36.71 -1.69
CA LEU A 277 9.68 36.07 -2.96
C LEU A 277 10.40 34.73 -3.11
N ILE A 278 9.68 33.70 -3.52
CA ILE A 278 10.23 32.36 -3.75
C ILE A 278 10.77 32.29 -5.18
N MET A 279 12.08 32.05 -5.31
CA MET A 279 12.81 32.14 -6.60
C MET A 279 13.94 31.13 -6.69
N THR A 280 14.41 30.81 -7.90
CA THR A 280 15.71 30.16 -8.09
C THR A 280 16.85 31.18 -8.11
N THR A 281 18.10 30.73 -8.04
CA THR A 281 19.24 31.64 -8.23
C THR A 281 19.22 32.26 -9.63
N GLU A 282 18.83 31.50 -10.65
CA GLU A 282 18.71 31.99 -12.03
C GLU A 282 17.67 33.12 -12.13
N ASP A 283 16.49 32.94 -11.52
CA ASP A 283 15.43 33.95 -11.50
C ASP A 283 15.92 35.25 -10.86
N PHE A 284 16.61 35.14 -9.72
CA PHE A 284 17.11 36.29 -8.98
C PHE A 284 18.08 37.14 -9.82
N TYR A 285 18.92 36.53 -10.67
CA TYR A 285 19.85 37.27 -11.52
C TYR A 285 19.29 37.64 -12.90
N ASN A 286 18.06 37.25 -13.22
CA ASN A 286 17.44 37.56 -14.51
C ASN A 286 17.14 39.07 -14.61
N PRO A 287 17.70 39.80 -15.61
CA PRO A 287 17.49 41.24 -15.75
C PRO A 287 16.03 41.64 -15.96
N GLU A 288 15.22 40.80 -16.59
CA GLU A 288 13.82 41.07 -16.89
C GLU A 288 12.97 40.98 -15.61
N ILE A 289 13.25 39.99 -14.77
CA ILE A 289 12.64 39.83 -13.44
C ILE A 289 13.05 41.00 -12.53
N GLN A 290 14.34 41.36 -12.53
CA GLN A 290 14.85 42.52 -11.79
C GLN A 290 14.16 43.82 -12.20
N ASN A 291 13.98 44.04 -13.51
CA ASN A 291 13.28 45.22 -14.04
C ASN A 291 11.78 45.19 -13.72
N ALA A 292 11.13 44.02 -13.78
CA ALA A 292 9.73 43.88 -13.43
C ALA A 292 9.49 44.22 -11.96
N PHE A 293 10.34 43.71 -11.06
CA PHE A 293 10.29 44.04 -9.64
C PHE A 293 10.57 45.54 -9.40
N LEU A 294 11.58 46.11 -10.05
CA LEU A 294 11.88 47.54 -9.94
C LEU A 294 10.72 48.41 -10.42
N ALA A 295 10.07 48.04 -11.52
CA ALA A 295 8.91 48.75 -12.05
C ALA A 295 7.71 48.67 -11.10
N ALA A 296 7.50 47.52 -10.45
CA ALA A 296 6.40 47.30 -9.51
C ALA A 296 6.63 47.99 -8.15
N THR A 297 7.88 48.05 -7.67
CA THR A 297 8.20 48.44 -6.29
C THR A 297 8.89 49.80 -6.16
N GLY A 298 9.49 50.29 -7.24
CA GLY A 298 10.33 51.49 -7.23
C GLY A 298 11.72 51.30 -6.61
N ARG A 299 12.13 50.07 -6.24
CA ARG A 299 13.47 49.75 -5.74
C ARG A 299 14.02 48.45 -6.34
N ASN A 300 15.33 48.25 -6.21
CA ASN A 300 15.97 47.02 -6.67
C ASN A 300 15.59 45.83 -5.77
N LEU A 301 15.50 44.64 -6.38
CA LEU A 301 15.39 43.36 -5.69
C LEU A 301 16.75 43.01 -5.06
N THR A 302 16.74 42.58 -3.81
CA THR A 302 17.95 42.26 -3.04
C THR A 302 17.88 40.87 -2.46
N ALA A 303 19.00 40.35 -1.93
CA ALA A 303 19.04 39.02 -1.32
C ALA A 303 18.14 38.89 -0.08
N GLU A 304 17.80 39.99 0.60
CA GLU A 304 16.88 39.99 1.75
C GLU A 304 15.43 39.76 1.31
N ASP A 305 15.10 40.08 0.05
CA ASP A 305 13.75 39.99 -0.50
C ASP A 305 13.38 38.59 -0.99
N VAL A 306 14.32 37.64 -0.99
CA VAL A 306 14.13 36.35 -1.66
C VAL A 306 14.42 35.16 -0.76
N PHE A 307 13.57 34.15 -0.88
CA PHE A 307 13.81 32.82 -0.37
C PHE A 307 14.19 31.92 -1.55
N ILE A 308 15.49 31.67 -1.70
CA ILE A 308 15.99 30.92 -2.86
C ILE A 308 15.74 29.43 -2.64
N VAL A 309 15.06 28.78 -3.58
CA VAL A 309 14.88 27.33 -3.68
C VAL A 309 15.15 26.93 -5.13
N GLU A 310 16.15 26.09 -5.38
CA GLU A 310 16.44 25.70 -6.75
C GLU A 310 15.35 24.81 -7.35
N ASN A 311 15.16 24.92 -8.67
CA ASN A 311 14.30 24.02 -9.43
C ASN A 311 15.19 23.03 -10.19
N VAL A 312 15.52 21.92 -9.54
CA VAL A 312 16.52 20.97 -10.04
C VAL A 312 15.82 19.72 -10.56
N ASP A 313 16.19 19.31 -11.78
CA ASP A 313 15.75 18.05 -12.35
C ASP A 313 16.18 16.86 -11.45
N PRO A 314 15.31 15.87 -11.19
CA PRO A 314 15.64 14.71 -10.36
C PRO A 314 16.93 13.97 -10.78
N THR A 315 17.22 13.92 -12.08
CA THR A 315 18.45 13.31 -12.63
C THR A 315 19.73 14.02 -12.17
N VAL A 316 19.63 15.32 -11.90
CA VAL A 316 20.72 16.17 -11.39
C VAL A 316 20.70 16.19 -9.86
N ARG A 317 19.51 16.08 -9.25
CA ARG A 317 19.31 16.07 -7.80
C ARG A 317 20.06 14.91 -7.13
N GLN A 318 20.08 13.72 -7.74
CA GLN A 318 20.80 12.54 -7.25
C GLN A 318 20.52 12.23 -5.76
N GLY A 319 19.25 12.30 -5.35
CA GLY A 319 18.84 12.07 -3.96
C GLY A 319 19.24 13.17 -2.97
N ARG A 320 19.70 14.33 -3.44
CA ARG A 320 20.06 15.46 -2.58
C ARG A 320 18.88 16.34 -2.24
N THR A 321 18.81 16.86 -1.02
CA THR A 321 17.74 17.79 -0.63
C THR A 321 18.08 19.26 -0.90
N TYR A 322 17.10 20.01 -1.42
CA TYR A 322 17.15 21.47 -1.65
C TYR A 322 16.14 22.24 -0.79
N LEU A 323 15.17 21.54 -0.20
CA LEU A 323 14.23 22.06 0.77
C LEU A 323 13.90 20.92 1.72
N TYR A 324 13.91 21.18 3.02
CA TYR A 324 13.60 20.17 4.02
C TYR A 324 12.86 20.76 5.21
N PHE A 325 12.02 19.95 5.84
CA PHE A 325 11.35 20.25 7.10
C PHE A 325 12.23 19.83 8.27
N VAL A 326 12.39 20.70 9.27
CA VAL A 326 13.06 20.37 10.53
C VAL A 326 12.19 20.75 11.73
N GLY A 327 12.01 19.78 12.62
CA GLY A 327 11.35 19.97 13.91
C GLY A 327 11.92 19.00 14.95
N ASP A 328 11.63 19.26 16.22
CA ASP A 328 12.21 18.51 17.34
C ASP A 328 11.66 17.08 17.37
N ASN A 329 10.35 16.93 17.14
CA ASN A 329 9.67 15.64 17.09
C ASN A 329 10.12 14.82 15.88
N VAL A 330 10.21 15.46 14.71
CA VAL A 330 10.75 14.82 13.49
C VAL A 330 12.19 14.34 13.72
N THR A 331 13.02 15.17 14.34
CA THR A 331 14.41 14.82 14.64
C THR A 331 14.51 13.65 15.61
N GLU A 332 13.63 13.59 16.63
CA GLU A 332 13.52 12.43 17.53
C GLU A 332 13.12 11.17 16.75
N ALA A 333 12.07 11.24 15.93
CA ALA A 333 11.52 10.11 15.19
C ALA A 333 12.52 9.54 14.16
N LEU A 334 13.27 10.40 13.47
CA LEU A 334 14.31 9.99 12.53
C LEU A 334 15.47 9.24 13.22
N GLY A 335 15.61 9.35 14.54
CA GLY A 335 16.55 8.54 15.32
C GLY A 335 18.02 8.69 14.89
N GLY A 336 18.37 9.84 14.33
CA GLY A 336 19.71 10.13 13.79
C GLY A 336 19.89 9.90 12.28
N LYS A 337 18.84 9.49 11.54
CA LYS A 337 18.88 9.50 10.07
C LYS A 337 19.12 10.91 9.57
N THR A 338 20.02 11.02 8.59
CA THR A 338 20.29 12.26 7.88
C THR A 338 20.10 12.09 6.39
N PHE A 339 19.78 13.20 5.72
CA PHE A 339 19.73 13.30 4.27
C PHE A 339 20.85 14.22 3.80
N THR A 340 21.37 13.95 2.59
CA THR A 340 22.43 14.76 2.02
C THR A 340 21.83 16.01 1.38
N ARG A 341 22.18 17.19 1.88
CA ARG A 341 21.83 18.47 1.26
C ARG A 341 22.65 18.70 -0.01
N PHE A 342 22.21 19.63 -0.87
CA PHE A 342 22.86 19.90 -2.15
C PHE A 342 24.40 20.09 -2.09
N ASP A 343 24.88 20.70 -1.01
CA ASP A 343 26.30 21.02 -0.73
C ASP A 343 27.06 19.91 0.01
N GLY A 344 26.43 18.75 0.21
CA GLY A 344 27.02 17.59 0.88
C GLY A 344 26.83 17.55 2.40
N VAL A 345 26.24 18.60 2.99
CA VAL A 345 25.95 18.62 4.44
C VAL A 345 24.87 17.61 4.78
N GLN A 346 25.08 16.83 5.84
CA GLN A 346 24.08 15.91 6.37
C GLN A 346 23.08 16.69 7.25
N VAL A 347 21.78 16.58 6.93
CA VAL A 347 20.70 17.25 7.67
C VAL A 347 19.73 16.23 8.25
N SER A 348 19.34 16.44 9.51
CA SER A 348 18.26 15.69 10.16
C SER A 348 16.95 16.43 9.92
N GLY A 349 16.19 16.00 8.92
CA GLY A 349 14.94 16.61 8.51
C GLY A 349 14.36 15.90 7.30
N ILE A 350 13.06 16.06 7.08
CA ILE A 350 12.35 15.38 5.98
C ILE A 350 12.56 16.18 4.69
N PRO A 351 13.07 15.59 3.59
CA PRO A 351 13.14 16.29 2.30
C PRO A 351 11.74 16.69 1.82
N ILE A 352 11.63 17.83 1.14
CA ILE A 352 10.35 18.39 0.66
C ILE A 352 10.38 18.49 -0.87
N ASN A 353 9.23 18.24 -1.50
CA ASN A 353 9.03 18.47 -2.92
C ASN A 353 9.19 19.96 -3.26
N LEU A 354 9.73 20.25 -4.44
CA LEU A 354 10.12 21.62 -4.81
C LEU A 354 9.03 22.31 -5.63
N TRP A 355 9.08 22.17 -6.95
CA TRP A 355 8.25 22.91 -7.89
C TRP A 355 7.33 21.97 -8.69
N GLU A 356 6.09 22.37 -8.96
CA GLU A 356 5.09 21.55 -9.66
C GLU A 356 4.46 22.28 -10.88
N GLY A 357 3.95 21.48 -11.82
CA GLY A 357 3.15 21.95 -12.93
C GLY A 357 3.96 22.52 -14.09
N SER A 358 3.26 22.79 -15.20
CA SER A 358 3.83 23.49 -16.36
C SER A 358 4.26 24.92 -15.99
N THR A 359 3.58 25.51 -15.00
CA THR A 359 3.82 26.88 -14.54
C THR A 359 4.84 26.98 -13.40
N LYS A 360 5.50 25.87 -13.06
CA LYS A 360 6.56 25.79 -12.03
C LYS A 360 6.18 26.54 -10.76
N PHE A 361 5.06 26.14 -10.17
CA PHE A 361 4.55 26.67 -8.92
C PHE A 361 5.28 26.05 -7.72
N PRO A 362 5.73 26.83 -6.72
CA PRO A 362 6.46 26.29 -5.56
C PRO A 362 5.49 25.59 -4.60
N GLU A 363 5.41 24.27 -4.68
CA GLU A 363 4.34 23.45 -4.07
C GLU A 363 4.57 23.23 -2.56
N PHE A 364 5.74 22.73 -2.17
CA PHE A 364 6.24 22.64 -0.79
C PHE A 364 5.33 21.95 0.26
N SER A 365 4.45 21.02 -0.14
CA SER A 365 3.54 20.33 0.80
C SER A 365 3.79 18.82 0.89
N HIS A 366 4.60 18.26 -0.01
CA HIS A 366 4.86 16.82 -0.05
C HIS A 366 6.17 16.43 0.66
N LEU A 367 6.08 15.39 1.48
CA LEU A 367 7.13 14.84 2.33
C LEU A 367 7.85 13.70 1.59
N GLU A 368 9.07 13.95 1.14
CA GLU A 368 9.83 13.07 0.24
C GLU A 368 10.61 11.98 1.00
N LEU A 369 9.96 11.32 1.96
CA LEU A 369 10.42 10.03 2.48
C LEU A 369 10.10 8.92 1.47
N ALA A 370 10.94 7.89 1.41
CA ALA A 370 10.85 6.87 0.37
C ALA A 370 9.51 6.12 0.43
N ARG A 371 8.77 6.18 -0.69
CA ARG A 371 7.47 5.54 -0.95
C ARG A 371 6.35 5.99 -0.01
N SER A 372 6.57 7.07 0.74
CA SER A 372 5.57 7.60 1.67
C SER A 372 4.29 7.98 0.94
N MET A 373 3.15 7.79 1.61
CA MET A 373 1.87 8.29 1.12
C MET A 373 1.86 9.81 0.93
N MET A 374 2.57 10.61 1.74
CA MET A 374 2.64 12.10 1.61
C MET A 374 3.70 12.61 0.64
N SER A 375 4.41 11.73 -0.07
CA SER A 375 5.42 12.15 -1.05
C SER A 375 4.78 12.56 -2.39
N HIS A 376 5.52 13.26 -3.25
CA HIS A 376 5.14 13.44 -4.66
C HIS A 376 5.77 12.34 -5.55
N GLN A 377 6.20 11.23 -4.95
CA GLN A 377 6.84 10.15 -5.68
C GLN A 377 5.83 9.39 -6.52
N ASN A 378 6.34 8.80 -7.60
CA ASN A 378 5.54 8.03 -8.52
C ASN A 378 5.03 6.73 -7.92
N TYR A 379 5.80 6.11 -7.05
CA TYR A 379 5.43 4.86 -6.41
C TYR A 379 5.30 5.05 -4.90
N ARG A 380 4.12 4.74 -4.38
CA ARG A 380 3.78 4.85 -2.96
C ARG A 380 3.14 3.56 -2.51
N SER A 381 3.79 2.86 -1.57
CA SER A 381 3.35 1.56 -1.02
C SER A 381 2.89 1.66 0.43
N TYR A 382 2.85 2.87 1.00
CA TYR A 382 2.30 3.11 2.32
C TYR A 382 0.84 3.50 2.21
N THR A 383 -0.01 2.88 3.03
CA THR A 383 -1.39 3.33 3.31
C THR A 383 -1.47 4.12 4.63
N THR A 384 -0.33 4.29 5.31
CA THR A 384 -0.17 5.01 6.57
C THR A 384 0.86 6.13 6.47
N PHE A 385 0.69 7.14 7.31
CA PHE A 385 1.75 8.11 7.58
C PHE A 385 2.87 7.41 8.34
N MET A 386 4.12 7.64 7.94
CA MET A 386 5.28 7.15 8.68
C MET A 386 5.40 7.85 10.05
N GLU A 387 6.11 7.25 11.01
CA GLU A 387 6.28 7.85 12.34
C GLU A 387 6.81 9.30 12.28
N ALA A 388 7.79 9.56 11.41
CA ALA A 388 8.34 10.89 11.20
C ALA A 388 7.33 11.90 10.64
N GLU A 389 6.33 11.45 9.88
CA GLU A 389 5.29 12.33 9.33
C GLU A 389 4.20 12.62 10.35
N LEU A 390 3.88 11.64 11.21
CA LEU A 390 3.08 11.90 12.41
C LEU A 390 3.83 12.82 13.39
N ALA A 391 5.15 12.69 13.50
CA ALA A 391 5.97 13.58 14.30
C ALA A 391 5.94 15.02 13.79
N LEU A 392 5.87 15.23 12.46
CA LEU A 392 5.66 16.55 11.87
C LEU A 392 4.37 17.19 12.36
N LEU A 393 3.26 16.43 12.47
CA LEU A 393 2.01 16.95 13.02
C LEU A 393 2.20 17.52 14.44
N GLN A 394 3.00 16.86 15.27
CA GLN A 394 3.32 17.35 16.61
C GLN A 394 4.17 18.62 16.59
N ASP A 395 5.13 18.71 15.65
CA ASP A 395 5.92 19.94 15.46
C ASP A 395 5.05 21.12 15.02
N ILE A 396 4.04 20.89 14.17
CA ILE A 396 3.07 21.92 13.76
C ILE A 396 1.90 22.09 14.77
N GLY A 397 2.03 21.56 15.99
CA GLY A 397 1.15 21.89 17.12
C GLY A 397 0.00 20.92 17.40
N TYR A 398 -0.09 19.78 16.73
CA TYR A 398 -1.09 18.76 17.04
C TYR A 398 -0.67 17.92 18.25
N ASN A 399 -1.54 17.85 19.26
CA ASN A 399 -1.40 16.88 20.34
C ASN A 399 -1.92 15.51 19.89
N ILE A 400 -1.01 14.62 19.48
CA ILE A 400 -1.31 13.23 19.10
C ILE A 400 -0.38 12.25 19.81
N ASP A 401 -0.77 10.97 19.84
CA ASP A 401 0.06 9.89 20.32
C ASP A 401 0.62 9.05 19.16
N ARG A 402 1.69 9.52 18.50
CA ARG A 402 2.32 8.76 17.40
C ARG A 402 2.83 7.38 17.82
N LYS A 403 3.20 7.21 19.10
CA LYS A 403 3.69 5.92 19.67
C LYS A 403 2.56 4.90 19.88
N ASN A 404 1.31 5.30 19.69
CA ASN A 404 0.19 4.37 19.57
C ASN A 404 0.21 3.60 18.25
N PHE A 405 0.77 4.19 17.19
CA PHE A 405 0.83 3.60 15.85
C PHE A 405 2.19 2.98 15.53
N TYR A 406 3.25 3.39 16.22
CA TYR A 406 4.60 2.85 16.03
C TYR A 406 5.22 2.40 17.35
N GLY A 407 5.69 1.16 17.43
CA GLY A 407 6.52 0.69 18.56
C GLY A 407 7.95 1.23 18.47
N ARG A 408 8.58 1.06 17.31
CA ARG A 408 9.87 1.65 16.97
C ARG A 408 10.06 1.75 15.46
N SER A 409 10.59 2.87 14.98
CA SER A 409 11.07 3.02 13.60
C SER A 409 12.60 3.05 13.52
N ILE A 410 13.17 2.38 12.52
CA ILE A 410 14.61 2.34 12.21
C ILE A 410 14.81 2.96 10.83
N TYR A 411 15.06 4.28 10.80
CA TYR A 411 15.35 5.01 9.56
C TYR A 411 16.80 4.88 9.08
N LEU A 412 17.71 4.48 9.97
CA LEU A 412 19.15 4.38 9.72
C LEU A 412 19.51 3.18 8.82
N ASP A 413 20.64 3.31 8.13
CA ASP A 413 21.24 2.25 7.31
C ASP A 413 22.50 1.69 7.98
N ASN A 414 22.92 0.48 7.60
CA ASN A 414 24.18 -0.15 8.02
C ASN A 414 24.31 -0.37 9.54
N GLN A 415 23.20 -0.69 10.21
CA GLN A 415 23.17 -0.85 11.67
C GLN A 415 23.21 -2.32 12.10
N ASN A 416 23.70 -2.55 13.32
CA ASN A 416 23.49 -3.80 14.06
C ASN A 416 22.69 -3.45 15.33
N ILE A 417 21.43 -3.89 15.39
CA ILE A 417 20.45 -3.43 16.38
C ILE A 417 19.91 -4.62 17.14
N ILE A 418 19.94 -4.54 18.47
CA ILE A 418 19.10 -5.35 19.35
C ILE A 418 17.95 -4.45 19.77
N ASN A 419 16.72 -4.78 19.36
CA ASN A 419 15.54 -4.03 19.72
C ASN A 419 14.87 -4.61 20.97
N ASP A 420 15.01 -3.88 22.07
CA ASP A 420 14.36 -4.16 23.36
C ASP A 420 13.03 -3.42 23.55
N GLN A 421 12.59 -2.69 22.53
CA GLN A 421 11.31 -2.00 22.55
C GLN A 421 10.26 -2.89 21.89
N GLY A 422 9.24 -3.23 22.67
CA GLY A 422 8.07 -3.95 22.19
C GLY A 422 6.99 -2.99 21.69
N PHE A 423 5.83 -3.56 21.37
CA PHE A 423 4.64 -2.79 21.02
C PHE A 423 3.42 -3.46 21.67
N SER A 424 2.66 -2.68 22.42
CA SER A 424 1.55 -3.19 23.22
C SER A 424 0.50 -2.10 23.45
N ALA A 425 -0.54 -2.41 24.22
CA ALA A 425 -1.58 -1.46 24.58
C ALA A 425 -1.00 -0.13 25.11
N ARG A 426 -1.69 0.99 24.82
CA ARG A 426 -1.29 2.32 25.26
C ARG A 426 -2.22 2.85 26.35
N ALA A 427 -1.64 3.42 27.39
CA ALA A 427 -2.38 4.20 28.38
C ALA A 427 -1.52 5.36 28.91
N ASN A 428 -2.10 6.55 28.97
CA ASN A 428 -1.42 7.77 29.46
C ASN A 428 -0.03 8.01 28.81
N GLY A 429 0.07 7.75 27.50
CA GLY A 429 1.31 7.93 26.74
C GLY A 429 2.41 6.87 26.99
N GLN A 430 2.09 5.77 27.69
CA GLN A 430 3.01 4.67 27.98
C GLN A 430 2.50 3.35 27.41
N TYR A 431 3.42 2.44 27.09
CA TYR A 431 3.09 1.04 26.82
C TYR A 431 2.72 0.33 28.12
N VAL A 432 1.64 -0.46 28.08
CA VAL A 432 1.13 -1.27 29.18
C VAL A 432 0.82 -2.68 28.68
N ASP A 433 0.58 -3.60 29.61
CA ASP A 433 0.22 -4.98 29.29
C ASP A 433 -1.08 -5.02 28.46
N GLY A 434 -1.10 -5.86 27.42
CA GLY A 434 -2.23 -6.04 26.52
C GLY A 434 -1.89 -5.75 25.06
N TYR A 435 -2.87 -5.98 24.19
CA TYR A 435 -2.70 -5.78 22.75
C TYR A 435 -2.92 -4.31 22.39
N ASN A 436 -2.07 -3.78 21.53
CA ASN A 436 -2.35 -2.54 20.83
C ASN A 436 -3.47 -2.79 19.81
N SER A 437 -4.46 -1.90 19.74
CA SER A 437 -5.61 -2.05 18.84
C SER A 437 -5.65 -0.99 17.74
N SER A 438 -4.55 -0.25 17.51
CA SER A 438 -4.53 0.85 16.54
C SER A 438 -4.64 0.33 15.12
N THR A 439 -5.55 0.90 14.32
CA THR A 439 -5.66 0.58 12.90
C THR A 439 -4.34 0.88 12.19
N LEU A 440 -3.85 -0.07 11.38
CA LEU A 440 -2.59 0.00 10.65
C LEU A 440 -1.35 0.27 11.53
N GLY A 441 -1.41 -0.08 12.82
CA GLY A 441 -0.27 0.04 13.71
C GLY A 441 0.91 -0.84 13.29
N VAL A 442 2.13 -0.33 13.43
CA VAL A 442 3.38 -1.02 13.11
C VAL A 442 4.20 -1.21 14.37
N GLY A 443 4.44 -2.45 14.78
CA GLY A 443 5.25 -2.73 15.97
C GLY A 443 6.71 -2.32 15.77
N LEU A 444 7.37 -2.89 14.76
CA LEU A 444 8.71 -2.49 14.33
C LEU A 444 8.67 -2.08 12.86
N HIS A 445 9.09 -0.86 12.55
CA HIS A 445 9.28 -0.36 11.19
C HIS A 445 10.78 -0.31 10.87
N VAL A 446 11.22 -1.05 9.85
CA VAL A 446 12.58 -1.00 9.32
C VAL A 446 12.55 -0.28 7.99
N TYR A 447 12.95 0.99 7.97
CA TYR A 447 12.91 1.84 6.78
C TYR A 447 14.25 1.81 6.02
N GLY A 448 15.37 1.83 6.74
CA GLY A 448 16.70 1.90 6.14
C GLY A 448 17.23 0.53 5.69
N SER A 449 18.39 0.54 5.03
CA SER A 449 18.98 -0.62 4.35
C SER A 449 20.24 -1.17 5.03
N ASN A 450 20.59 -2.43 4.72
CA ASN A 450 21.79 -3.13 5.19
C ASN A 450 21.87 -3.25 6.72
N ASN A 451 20.73 -3.36 7.39
CA ASN A 451 20.63 -3.50 8.83
C ASN A 451 20.57 -4.97 9.24
N ASN A 452 21.11 -5.27 10.42
CA ASN A 452 20.92 -6.53 11.11
C ASN A 452 20.16 -6.26 12.41
N VAL A 453 18.89 -6.66 12.47
CA VAL A 453 17.97 -6.32 13.56
C VAL A 453 17.51 -7.60 14.26
N VAL A 454 17.78 -7.68 15.57
CA VAL A 454 17.21 -8.69 16.46
C VAL A 454 16.05 -8.06 17.22
N GLN A 455 14.81 -8.46 16.95
CA GLN A 455 13.64 -8.05 17.72
C GLN A 455 13.56 -8.90 18.98
N ARG A 456 13.99 -8.40 20.14
CA ARG A 456 14.03 -9.18 21.40
C ARG A 456 12.81 -8.98 22.30
N ALA A 457 12.13 -7.85 22.19
CA ALA A 457 10.91 -7.59 22.94
C ALA A 457 9.68 -8.05 22.15
N ASN A 458 8.64 -8.44 22.88
CA ASN A 458 7.39 -8.90 22.26
C ASN A 458 6.64 -7.74 21.58
N ILE A 459 5.92 -8.09 20.52
CA ILE A 459 5.00 -7.20 19.82
C ILE A 459 3.62 -7.85 19.91
N TRP A 460 2.65 -7.14 20.47
CA TRP A 460 1.28 -7.59 20.66
C TRP A 460 0.33 -6.55 20.08
N THR A 461 -0.18 -6.82 18.89
CA THR A 461 -1.18 -5.98 18.22
C THR A 461 -2.32 -6.81 17.67
N ASN A 462 -3.52 -6.23 17.71
CA ASN A 462 -4.74 -6.75 17.09
C ASN A 462 -5.52 -5.67 16.34
N GLY A 463 -4.84 -4.57 15.98
CA GLY A 463 -5.39 -3.55 15.10
C GLY A 463 -5.67 -4.08 13.70
N TYR A 464 -6.67 -3.52 13.03
CA TYR A 464 -7.01 -3.88 11.65
C TYR A 464 -5.85 -3.49 10.71
N GLY A 465 -5.41 -4.40 9.87
CA GLY A 465 -4.28 -4.17 8.95
C GLY A 465 -2.94 -3.88 9.64
N ALA A 466 -2.81 -4.19 10.94
CA ALA A 466 -1.59 -3.94 11.67
C ALA A 466 -0.44 -4.84 11.16
N ALA A 467 0.78 -4.31 11.18
CA ALA A 467 1.99 -5.10 10.92
C ALA A 467 2.77 -5.26 12.23
N GLY A 468 3.07 -6.50 12.63
CA GLY A 468 3.97 -6.74 13.75
C GLY A 468 5.35 -6.16 13.45
N ILE A 469 5.93 -6.56 12.32
CA ILE A 469 7.15 -5.99 11.75
C ILE A 469 6.87 -5.61 10.30
N ARG A 470 7.21 -4.38 9.89
CA ARG A 470 7.23 -3.94 8.49
C ARG A 470 8.68 -3.69 8.08
N VAL A 471 9.12 -4.36 7.02
CA VAL A 471 10.48 -4.28 6.48
C VAL A 471 10.43 -3.63 5.11
N ASP A 472 11.05 -2.48 5.00
CA ASP A 472 11.42 -1.80 3.78
C ASP A 472 12.96 -1.82 3.67
N GLY A 473 13.52 -1.16 2.66
CA GLY A 473 14.97 -1.01 2.53
C GLY A 473 15.55 -1.96 1.50
N ASN A 474 16.75 -2.50 1.76
CA ASN A 474 17.46 -3.48 0.94
C ASN A 474 18.49 -4.20 1.82
N ASN A 475 18.70 -5.50 1.60
CA ASN A 475 19.71 -6.32 2.28
C ASN A 475 19.60 -6.34 3.82
N ASP A 476 18.40 -6.15 4.36
CA ASP A 476 18.18 -6.21 5.81
C ASP A 476 18.03 -7.64 6.31
N THR A 477 18.64 -7.95 7.45
CA THR A 477 18.44 -9.19 8.18
C THR A 477 17.59 -8.93 9.42
N ILE A 478 16.46 -9.64 9.52
CA ILE A 478 15.53 -9.54 10.65
C ILE A 478 15.49 -10.88 11.38
N ILE A 479 15.74 -10.85 12.68
CA ILE A 479 15.79 -12.04 13.54
C ILE A 479 14.75 -11.89 14.65
N VAL A 480 13.79 -12.80 14.70
CA VAL A 480 12.91 -13.01 15.86
C VAL A 480 13.50 -14.16 16.67
N PRO A 481 14.22 -13.89 17.78
CA PRO A 481 14.94 -14.90 18.52
C PRO A 481 13.99 -15.77 19.35
N GLN A 482 14.48 -16.94 19.77
CA GLN A 482 13.74 -17.83 20.66
C GLN A 482 13.24 -17.10 21.92
N GLY A 483 11.97 -17.32 22.28
CA GLY A 483 11.33 -16.70 23.43
C GLY A 483 10.76 -15.30 23.18
N THR A 484 10.87 -14.77 21.95
CA THR A 484 10.15 -13.56 21.53
C THR A 484 8.88 -13.95 20.77
N GLU A 485 7.81 -13.18 21.01
CA GLU A 485 6.50 -13.36 20.39
C GLU A 485 6.09 -12.10 19.62
N ILE A 486 5.71 -12.27 18.36
CA ILE A 486 5.19 -11.24 17.47
C ILE A 486 3.76 -11.63 17.09
N HIS A 487 2.78 -10.88 17.57
CA HIS A 487 1.36 -11.11 17.31
C HIS A 487 0.80 -9.94 16.53
N SER A 488 0.20 -10.25 15.37
CA SER A 488 -0.65 -9.32 14.62
C SER A 488 -2.01 -9.96 14.35
N ASP A 489 -2.74 -10.19 15.44
CA ASP A 489 -3.97 -11.01 15.45
C ASP A 489 -5.24 -10.20 15.14
N GLY A 490 -5.09 -9.03 14.50
CA GLY A 490 -6.19 -8.17 14.03
C GLY A 490 -6.55 -8.50 12.58
N HIS A 491 -7.78 -8.22 12.16
CA HIS A 491 -8.26 -8.53 10.80
C HIS A 491 -7.33 -7.97 9.71
N GLY A 492 -6.90 -8.80 8.76
CA GLY A 492 -5.94 -8.42 7.72
C GLY A 492 -4.56 -8.05 8.26
N GLY A 493 -4.24 -8.42 9.51
CA GLY A 493 -2.96 -8.15 10.14
C GLY A 493 -1.87 -9.11 9.65
N THR A 494 -0.64 -8.62 9.61
CA THR A 494 0.52 -9.38 9.20
C THR A 494 1.54 -9.47 10.33
N GLY A 495 2.02 -10.66 10.66
CA GLY A 495 3.06 -10.83 11.68
C GLY A 495 4.37 -10.16 11.26
N ILE A 496 4.93 -10.56 10.11
CA ILE A 496 6.07 -9.92 9.45
C ILE A 496 5.69 -9.61 8.00
N LEU A 497 5.61 -8.34 7.65
CA LEU A 497 5.44 -7.85 6.28
C LEU A 497 6.80 -7.39 5.74
N VAL A 498 7.27 -8.03 4.68
CA VAL A 498 8.37 -7.51 3.86
C VAL A 498 7.71 -6.73 2.72
N ALA A 499 7.83 -5.40 2.77
CA ALA A 499 7.01 -4.47 2.01
C ALA A 499 7.70 -3.88 0.78
N TYR A 500 9.04 -3.86 0.74
CA TYR A 500 9.76 -3.29 -0.40
C TYR A 500 11.24 -3.66 -0.37
N GLY A 501 11.85 -3.77 -1.56
CA GLY A 501 13.29 -3.90 -1.72
C GLY A 501 13.74 -5.28 -2.17
N LYS A 502 15.03 -5.57 -1.96
CA LYS A 502 15.65 -6.85 -2.35
C LYS A 502 16.63 -7.39 -1.31
N ASN A 503 16.87 -8.70 -1.41
CA ASN A 503 17.85 -9.48 -0.65
C ASN A 503 17.67 -9.42 0.88
N HIS A 504 16.44 -9.27 1.36
CA HIS A 504 16.18 -9.38 2.80
C HIS A 504 16.38 -10.82 3.29
N ASN A 505 16.79 -10.98 4.54
CA ASN A 505 16.94 -12.28 5.17
C ASN A 505 16.13 -12.32 6.47
N ILE A 506 15.04 -13.09 6.47
CA ILE A 506 14.14 -13.21 7.62
C ILE A 506 14.43 -14.52 8.36
N VAL A 507 14.67 -14.44 9.67
CA VAL A 507 14.96 -15.59 10.52
C VAL A 507 13.99 -15.61 11.70
N VAL A 508 13.20 -16.67 11.82
CA VAL A 508 12.21 -16.85 12.89
C VAL A 508 12.59 -18.04 13.77
N ASP A 509 13.20 -17.75 14.91
CA ASP A 509 13.47 -18.70 15.99
C ASP A 509 12.42 -18.64 17.11
N GLY A 510 11.69 -17.52 17.21
CA GLY A 510 10.61 -17.29 18.17
C GLY A 510 9.23 -17.69 17.63
N THR A 511 8.20 -16.93 17.99
CA THR A 511 6.81 -17.14 17.56
C THR A 511 6.31 -15.93 16.79
N VAL A 512 5.67 -16.16 15.64
CA VAL A 512 4.98 -15.12 14.86
C VAL A 512 3.56 -15.60 14.55
N THR A 513 2.55 -14.79 14.88
CA THR A 513 1.13 -15.11 14.66
C THR A 513 0.36 -14.01 13.94
N ALA A 514 -0.64 -14.45 13.17
CA ALA A 514 -1.68 -13.60 12.59
C ALA A 514 -3.01 -14.38 12.57
N ASN A 515 -3.60 -14.58 13.75
CA ASN A 515 -4.71 -15.51 13.94
C ASN A 515 -6.12 -14.97 13.59
N SER A 516 -6.21 -13.82 12.92
CA SER A 516 -7.47 -13.24 12.51
C SER A 516 -8.06 -13.93 11.26
N GLU A 517 -9.21 -13.43 10.81
CA GLU A 517 -9.65 -13.65 9.42
C GLU A 517 -8.70 -12.87 8.48
N SER A 518 -8.24 -13.51 7.40
CA SER A 518 -7.36 -12.95 6.36
C SER A 518 -5.99 -12.44 6.81
N GLY A 519 -5.47 -12.89 7.96
CA GLY A 519 -4.13 -12.50 8.45
C GLY A 519 -3.05 -13.50 8.07
N ASP A 520 -1.84 -13.02 7.75
CA ASP A 520 -0.70 -13.85 7.35
C ASP A 520 0.47 -13.71 8.32
N ALA A 521 1.09 -14.84 8.71
CA ALA A 521 2.17 -14.79 9.70
C ALA A 521 3.44 -14.15 9.11
N VAL A 522 3.83 -14.53 7.88
CA VAL A 522 4.87 -13.85 7.10
C VAL A 522 4.34 -13.58 5.70
N HIS A 523 4.43 -12.33 5.24
CA HIS A 523 3.91 -11.87 3.96
C HIS A 523 4.97 -11.06 3.20
N PHE A 524 5.17 -11.40 1.93
CA PHE A 524 6.07 -10.70 1.02
C PHE A 524 5.24 -10.02 -0.06
N GLU A 525 5.18 -8.69 -0.03
CA GLU A 525 4.29 -7.91 -0.89
C GLU A 525 4.84 -6.51 -1.11
N PHE A 526 5.02 -6.10 -2.36
CA PHE A 526 5.31 -4.70 -2.66
C PHE A 526 4.03 -3.86 -2.58
N GLY A 527 2.91 -4.48 -3.00
CA GLY A 527 1.63 -3.84 -3.13
C GLY A 527 1.49 -3.08 -4.44
N ALA A 528 0.25 -2.68 -4.73
CA ALA A 528 -0.07 -1.74 -5.77
C ALA A 528 0.43 -0.33 -5.42
N ASN A 529 0.00 0.65 -6.20
CA ASN A 529 0.40 2.04 -6.04
C ASN A 529 -0.79 2.87 -5.58
N VAL A 530 -0.63 3.69 -4.53
CA VAL A 530 -1.69 4.62 -4.08
C VAL A 530 -2.14 5.56 -5.20
N LEU A 531 -1.27 5.90 -6.15
CA LEU A 531 -1.61 6.72 -7.31
C LEU A 531 -2.28 5.94 -8.46
N GLY A 532 -2.40 4.62 -8.31
CA GLY A 532 -2.90 3.71 -9.35
C GLY A 532 -1.86 3.33 -10.40
N GLY A 533 -2.29 2.43 -11.29
CA GLY A 533 -1.42 1.84 -12.30
C GLY A 533 -0.92 2.80 -13.39
N ALA A 534 -1.51 4.00 -13.53
CA ALA A 534 -1.12 4.98 -14.55
C ALA A 534 0.30 5.50 -14.36
N THR A 535 0.75 5.58 -13.11
CA THR A 535 2.08 6.05 -12.78
C THR A 535 3.10 4.93 -12.93
N GLU A 536 3.03 3.92 -12.05
CA GLU A 536 3.78 2.68 -12.16
C GLU A 536 3.33 1.64 -11.13
N TYR A 537 3.77 0.41 -11.34
CA TYR A 537 3.70 -0.77 -10.49
C TYR A 537 5.10 -1.39 -10.39
N ARG A 538 5.47 -1.93 -9.23
CA ARG A 538 6.82 -2.44 -8.95
C ARG A 538 6.75 -3.83 -8.33
N GLY A 539 7.81 -4.60 -8.56
CA GLY A 539 8.01 -5.95 -8.02
C GLY A 539 9.42 -6.45 -8.25
N SER A 540 9.72 -7.64 -7.75
CA SER A 540 10.95 -8.36 -8.10
C SER A 540 11.01 -8.52 -9.63
N TYR A 541 11.99 -7.92 -10.29
CA TYR A 541 12.16 -7.93 -11.75
C TYR A 541 10.98 -7.34 -12.56
N ILE A 542 10.06 -6.63 -11.91
CA ILE A 542 8.86 -6.05 -12.53
C ILE A 542 8.84 -4.54 -12.31
N ARG A 543 8.68 -3.79 -13.40
CA ARG A 543 8.31 -2.38 -13.34
C ARG A 543 7.47 -2.03 -14.55
N TYR A 544 6.23 -1.60 -14.33
CA TYR A 544 5.22 -1.53 -15.39
C TYR A 544 4.25 -0.39 -15.15
N ARG A 545 3.69 0.23 -16.19
CA ARG A 545 2.64 1.26 -16.04
C ARG A 545 1.50 1.05 -17.03
N ARG A 546 0.31 1.54 -16.67
CA ARG A 546 -0.95 1.42 -17.43
C ARG A 546 -1.77 2.70 -17.37
N VAL A 547 -1.72 3.48 -18.44
CA VAL A 547 -2.41 4.78 -18.52
C VAL A 547 -3.82 4.61 -19.02
N VAL A 548 -4.74 5.30 -18.36
CA VAL A 548 -6.16 5.35 -18.67
C VAL A 548 -6.55 6.69 -19.28
N ASN A 549 -7.50 6.65 -20.21
CA ASN A 549 -8.01 7.83 -20.88
C ASN A 549 -8.85 8.68 -19.91
N ASP A 550 -8.63 9.98 -19.90
CA ASP A 550 -9.27 10.93 -18.98
C ASP A 550 -10.73 11.27 -19.33
N LEU A 551 -11.23 10.75 -20.46
CA LEU A 551 -12.62 10.92 -20.89
C LEU A 551 -13.51 9.71 -20.60
N ASP A 552 -12.95 8.51 -20.60
CA ASP A 552 -13.74 7.26 -20.51
C ASP A 552 -13.12 6.14 -19.65
N GLY A 553 -11.97 6.39 -19.01
CA GLY A 553 -11.32 5.46 -18.08
C GLY A 553 -10.74 4.20 -18.70
N LYS A 554 -10.71 4.10 -20.04
CA LYS A 554 -10.15 2.92 -20.72
C LYS A 554 -8.62 2.98 -20.75
N ILE A 555 -8.00 1.83 -20.48
CA ILE A 555 -6.56 1.66 -20.68
C ILE A 555 -6.27 1.77 -22.18
N TYR A 556 -5.42 2.71 -22.56
CA TYR A 556 -4.97 2.88 -23.94
C TYR A 556 -3.46 2.73 -24.10
N LEU A 557 -2.70 2.88 -23.01
CA LEU A 557 -1.25 2.70 -23.02
C LEU A 557 -0.82 1.78 -21.88
N ALA A 558 0.03 0.82 -22.18
CA ALA A 558 0.74 0.04 -21.16
C ALA A 558 2.15 -0.29 -21.63
N GLN A 559 3.13 -0.17 -20.73
CA GLN A 559 4.54 -0.34 -21.10
C GLN A 559 5.40 -0.77 -19.91
N ASN A 560 6.47 -1.48 -20.22
CA ASN A 560 7.50 -1.84 -19.26
C ASN A 560 8.46 -0.67 -19.05
N LEU A 561 8.72 -0.35 -17.79
CA LEU A 561 9.70 0.66 -17.40
C LEU A 561 11.00 -0.05 -17.03
N ASP A 562 12.13 0.58 -17.29
CA ASP A 562 13.43 0.04 -16.90
C ASP A 562 13.54 -0.06 -15.36
N ILE A 563 13.88 -1.26 -14.88
CA ILE A 563 14.02 -1.60 -13.46
C ILE A 563 15.21 -0.89 -12.78
N ASP A 564 16.23 -0.53 -13.55
CA ASP A 564 17.46 0.11 -13.05
C ASP A 564 17.45 1.64 -13.27
N THR A 565 16.50 2.16 -14.05
CA THR A 565 16.35 3.61 -14.25
C THR A 565 15.70 4.25 -13.02
N VAL A 566 16.55 4.62 -12.06
CA VAL A 566 16.18 5.38 -10.85
C VAL A 566 15.84 6.83 -11.19
N TYR A 567 16.54 7.41 -12.17
CA TYR A 567 16.37 8.80 -12.60
C TYR A 567 15.54 8.89 -13.87
N SER A 568 14.23 8.94 -13.72
CA SER A 568 13.33 9.34 -14.82
C SER A 568 12.91 10.80 -14.62
N GLN A 569 12.42 11.45 -15.69
CA GLN A 569 11.86 12.82 -15.65
C GLN A 569 10.61 12.97 -14.75
N LEU A 570 10.34 11.98 -13.89
CA LEU A 570 9.07 11.77 -13.20
C LEU A 570 9.20 11.85 -11.66
N LYS A 571 10.16 12.61 -11.11
CA LYS A 571 10.20 12.93 -9.65
C LYS A 571 10.28 11.71 -8.70
N ASP A 572 11.29 10.86 -8.88
CA ASP A 572 11.28 9.52 -8.26
C ASP A 572 12.57 9.13 -7.53
N ASP A 573 13.54 10.04 -7.43
CA ASP A 573 14.87 9.74 -6.88
C ASP A 573 14.86 9.42 -5.37
N PHE A 574 13.82 9.83 -4.63
CA PHE A 574 13.66 9.48 -3.21
C PHE A 574 12.92 8.15 -2.98
N SER A 575 12.29 7.57 -4.00
CA SER A 575 11.54 6.31 -3.84
C SER A 575 12.40 5.06 -3.91
N PHE A 576 13.67 5.19 -4.33
CA PHE A 576 14.65 4.12 -4.40
C PHE A 576 15.65 4.20 -3.23
N ASN A 577 16.00 3.04 -2.68
CA ASN A 577 16.98 2.89 -1.61
C ASN A 577 18.40 2.73 -2.17
N ASP A 578 18.58 1.97 -3.27
CA ASP A 578 19.85 1.85 -4.00
C ASP A 578 19.78 2.59 -5.33
N LEU A 579 20.23 3.86 -5.32
CA LEU A 579 20.21 4.71 -6.51
C LEU A 579 21.17 4.27 -7.62
N VAL A 580 22.05 3.31 -7.37
CA VAL A 580 23.09 2.86 -8.31
C VAL A 580 22.69 1.54 -8.97
N ASN A 581 22.22 0.58 -8.19
CA ASN A 581 21.89 -0.75 -8.68
C ASN A 581 20.38 -1.04 -8.67
N GLY A 582 19.53 -0.07 -8.33
CA GLY A 582 18.07 -0.24 -8.23
C GLY A 582 17.64 -1.18 -7.09
N ASP A 583 16.33 -1.28 -6.87
CA ASP A 583 15.76 -2.06 -5.76
C ASP A 583 15.08 -3.36 -6.21
N LEU A 584 14.92 -3.55 -7.52
CA LEU A 584 13.99 -4.55 -8.06
C LEU A 584 14.71 -5.73 -8.73
N ASN A 585 16.01 -5.66 -8.99
CA ASN A 585 16.74 -6.62 -9.83
C ASN A 585 17.30 -7.85 -9.08
N ALA A 586 16.70 -8.22 -7.94
CA ALA A 586 17.03 -9.44 -7.20
C ALA A 586 15.77 -9.98 -6.49
N PRO A 587 15.82 -11.18 -5.87
CA PRO A 587 14.72 -11.65 -5.03
C PRO A 587 14.46 -10.66 -3.91
N MET A 588 13.18 -10.51 -3.53
CA MET A 588 12.79 -9.69 -2.39
C MET A 588 13.46 -10.20 -1.11
N ALA A 589 13.42 -11.51 -0.86
CA ALA A 589 13.93 -12.08 0.38
C ALA A 589 14.26 -13.59 0.30
N SER A 590 14.92 -14.08 1.36
CA SER A 590 14.89 -15.47 1.81
C SER A 590 14.28 -15.57 3.23
N LEU A 591 13.70 -16.72 3.58
CA LEU A 591 13.12 -17.00 4.90
C LEU A 591 13.72 -18.26 5.53
N THR A 592 14.07 -18.19 6.80
CA THR A 592 14.44 -19.34 7.65
C THR A 592 13.52 -19.44 8.84
N VAL A 593 12.92 -20.62 9.06
CA VAL A 593 12.01 -20.89 10.18
C VAL A 593 12.59 -22.01 11.03
N ASN A 594 12.89 -21.69 12.29
CA ASN A 594 13.30 -22.63 13.34
C ASN A 594 12.29 -22.68 14.50
N GLY A 595 11.46 -21.64 14.64
CA GLY A 595 10.41 -21.50 15.66
C GLY A 595 9.01 -21.70 15.09
N ARG A 596 8.05 -20.89 15.55
CA ARG A 596 6.63 -21.07 15.23
C ARG A 596 6.09 -19.97 14.32
N LEU A 597 5.42 -20.36 13.24
CA LEU A 597 4.55 -19.52 12.42
C LEU A 597 3.11 -20.01 12.52
N GLU A 598 2.16 -19.11 12.79
CA GLU A 598 0.75 -19.47 12.91
C GLU A 598 -0.18 -18.44 12.27
N ALA A 599 -0.93 -18.89 11.27
CA ALA A 599 -2.10 -18.20 10.71
C ALA A 599 -3.23 -19.23 10.53
N GLN A 600 -4.14 -19.32 11.50
CA GLN A 600 -5.13 -20.41 11.54
C GLN A 600 -6.10 -20.43 10.36
N ASN A 601 -6.40 -19.26 9.78
CA ASN A 601 -7.46 -19.11 8.76
C ASN A 601 -6.93 -18.64 7.40
N ASN A 602 -5.60 -18.58 7.21
CA ASN A 602 -4.98 -18.13 5.96
C ASN A 602 -3.57 -18.74 5.80
N SER A 603 -2.60 -17.97 5.30
CA SER A 603 -1.27 -18.44 4.96
C SER A 603 -0.27 -18.15 6.09
N ALA A 604 0.43 -19.19 6.54
CA ALA A 604 1.58 -19.02 7.41
C ALA A 604 2.71 -18.28 6.69
N ILE A 605 2.83 -18.51 5.37
CA ILE A 605 3.76 -17.82 4.49
C ILE A 605 3.01 -17.47 3.20
N HIS A 606 2.92 -16.18 2.88
CA HIS A 606 2.30 -15.68 1.66
C HIS A 606 3.31 -14.88 0.82
N ILE A 607 3.40 -15.18 -0.48
CA ILE A 607 4.21 -14.44 -1.46
C ILE A 607 3.28 -13.92 -2.57
N SER A 608 3.10 -12.59 -2.62
CA SER A 608 2.20 -11.91 -3.56
C SER A 608 2.72 -11.94 -5.01
N GLU A 609 1.87 -11.53 -5.95
CA GLU A 609 2.06 -11.66 -7.39
C GLU A 609 3.33 -10.97 -7.92
N GLU A 610 3.77 -9.91 -7.26
CA GLU A 610 4.98 -9.15 -7.59
C GLU A 610 6.22 -9.47 -6.77
N SER A 611 6.12 -10.38 -5.81
CA SER A 611 7.21 -10.71 -4.90
C SER A 611 7.87 -12.02 -5.30
N PHE A 612 9.20 -12.02 -5.44
CA PHE A 612 9.96 -13.25 -5.57
C PHE A 612 10.77 -13.54 -4.30
N VAL A 613 10.54 -14.71 -3.71
CA VAL A 613 11.35 -15.24 -2.60
C VAL A 613 12.14 -16.43 -3.15
N ASP A 614 13.46 -16.37 -3.06
CA ASP A 614 14.32 -17.41 -3.67
C ASP A 614 14.32 -18.71 -2.85
N ARG A 615 14.27 -18.60 -1.52
CA ARG A 615 14.44 -19.72 -0.60
C ARG A 615 13.62 -19.58 0.66
N ILE A 616 12.95 -20.68 1.05
CA ILE A 616 12.30 -20.86 2.34
C ILE A 616 12.86 -22.13 2.98
N ASP A 617 13.49 -21.99 4.14
CA ASP A 617 14.07 -23.10 4.89
C ASP A 617 13.26 -23.38 6.17
N ILE A 618 12.50 -24.48 6.19
CA ILE A 618 11.76 -24.98 7.36
C ILE A 618 12.62 -26.04 8.05
N ASN A 619 13.21 -25.68 9.18
CA ASN A 619 14.21 -26.50 9.86
C ASN A 619 13.63 -27.30 11.03
N LYS A 620 14.44 -28.22 11.56
CA LYS A 620 14.15 -28.97 12.79
C LYS A 620 13.76 -28.04 13.94
N GLY A 621 12.61 -28.34 14.55
CA GLY A 621 12.05 -27.54 15.65
C GLY A 621 10.99 -26.55 15.20
N ALA A 622 10.86 -26.30 13.89
CA ALA A 622 9.84 -25.42 13.36
C ALA A 622 8.42 -26.01 13.52
N GLU A 623 7.47 -25.14 13.86
CA GLU A 623 6.04 -25.43 13.86
C GLU A 623 5.34 -24.44 12.91
N VAL A 624 4.76 -24.95 11.83
CA VAL A 624 4.07 -24.13 10.83
C VAL A 624 2.60 -24.54 10.79
N ILE A 625 1.71 -23.59 11.09
CA ILE A 625 0.26 -23.76 11.09
C ILE A 625 -0.35 -22.72 10.16
N GLY A 626 -1.07 -23.19 9.14
CA GLY A 626 -1.54 -22.37 8.01
C GLY A 626 -0.92 -22.85 6.70
N ASP A 627 -1.36 -22.28 5.59
CA ASP A 627 -0.89 -22.66 4.25
C ASP A 627 0.43 -21.97 3.89
N ILE A 628 1.15 -22.53 2.91
CA ILE A 628 2.31 -21.88 2.28
C ILE A 628 1.92 -21.56 0.85
N GLU A 629 1.84 -20.28 0.51
CA GLU A 629 1.29 -19.80 -0.75
C GLU A 629 2.28 -18.88 -1.47
N SER A 630 2.44 -19.13 -2.76
CA SER A 630 3.19 -18.29 -3.68
C SER A 630 2.41 -18.10 -4.96
N VAL A 631 1.84 -16.90 -5.09
CA VAL A 631 1.16 -16.43 -6.29
C VAL A 631 2.09 -15.59 -7.17
N TRP A 632 3.40 -15.64 -6.93
CA TRP A 632 4.43 -14.99 -7.76
C TRP A 632 4.18 -15.19 -9.27
N LYS A 633 4.03 -14.08 -9.99
CA LYS A 633 3.67 -13.96 -11.42
C LYS A 633 2.27 -14.48 -11.80
N GLN A 634 1.35 -14.60 -10.85
CA GLN A 634 -0.03 -15.05 -11.09
C GLN A 634 -0.99 -13.88 -11.09
N PHE A 635 -0.84 -13.03 -12.10
CA PHE A 635 -1.76 -11.95 -12.33
C PHE A 635 -3.11 -12.47 -12.87
N ASP A 636 -4.17 -12.34 -12.08
CA ASP A 636 -5.53 -12.66 -12.52
C ASP A 636 -6.00 -11.71 -13.64
N LYS A 637 -6.10 -12.26 -14.86
CA LYS A 637 -6.58 -11.53 -16.04
C LYS A 637 -8.00 -10.97 -15.88
N ASP A 638 -8.88 -11.69 -15.16
CA ASP A 638 -10.29 -11.34 -15.01
C ASP A 638 -10.45 -10.27 -13.91
N ALA A 639 -9.67 -10.35 -12.84
CA ALA A 639 -9.64 -9.32 -11.80
C ALA A 639 -8.89 -8.05 -12.21
N TYR A 640 -7.70 -8.19 -12.81
CA TYR A 640 -6.78 -7.07 -13.03
C TYR A 640 -6.72 -6.59 -14.48
N GLY A 641 -7.35 -7.28 -15.43
CA GLY A 641 -7.34 -6.90 -16.85
C GLY A 641 -5.94 -6.92 -17.47
N ILE A 642 -5.05 -7.79 -16.98
CA ILE A 642 -3.68 -7.88 -17.49
C ILE A 642 -3.71 -8.62 -18.83
N TYR A 643 -3.08 -8.01 -19.83
CA TYR A 643 -3.04 -8.50 -21.20
C TYR A 643 -1.64 -9.02 -21.51
N ASP A 644 -1.51 -10.33 -21.62
CA ASP A 644 -0.23 -11.03 -21.84
C ASP A 644 0.20 -10.98 -23.31
N THR A 645 -0.50 -10.17 -24.10
CA THR A 645 -0.35 -10.00 -25.54
C THR A 645 -0.35 -8.53 -25.89
N GLU A 646 0.50 -8.17 -26.85
CA GLU A 646 0.52 -6.84 -27.43
C GLU A 646 -0.84 -6.48 -28.06
N GLN A 647 -1.31 -5.25 -27.83
CA GLN A 647 -2.55 -4.73 -28.42
C GLN A 647 -2.40 -3.28 -28.88
N THR A 648 -3.17 -2.90 -29.90
CA THR A 648 -3.30 -1.51 -30.38
C THR A 648 -4.77 -1.06 -30.29
N PRO A 649 -5.26 -0.68 -29.09
CA PRO A 649 -6.64 -0.21 -28.92
C PRO A 649 -6.84 1.17 -29.55
N THR A 650 -8.09 1.56 -29.76
CA THR A 650 -8.46 2.94 -30.11
C THR A 650 -9.08 3.65 -28.91
N TYR A 651 -8.80 4.94 -28.73
CA TYR A 651 -9.34 5.74 -27.63
C TYR A 651 -9.78 7.13 -28.11
N THR A 652 -10.65 7.78 -27.34
CA THR A 652 -11.20 9.09 -27.67
C THR A 652 -10.30 10.18 -27.14
N VAL A 653 -10.04 11.20 -27.96
CA VAL A 653 -9.27 12.40 -27.58
C VAL A 653 -10.18 13.62 -27.71
N GLU A 654 -10.08 14.53 -26.75
CA GLU A 654 -10.72 15.85 -26.82
C GLU A 654 -9.73 16.83 -27.46
N GLU A 655 -10.16 17.50 -28.52
CA GLU A 655 -9.37 18.49 -29.25
C GLU A 655 -10.17 19.79 -29.38
N THR A 656 -9.46 20.90 -29.62
CA THR A 656 -10.10 22.16 -29.98
C THR A 656 -9.88 22.42 -31.48
N ASP A 657 -10.97 22.63 -32.22
CA ASP A 657 -10.89 22.95 -33.64
C ASP A 657 -10.35 24.37 -33.89
N ALA A 658 -10.12 24.73 -35.17
CA ALA A 658 -9.59 26.04 -35.55
C ALA A 658 -10.52 27.21 -35.19
N ASP A 659 -11.80 26.94 -34.91
CA ASP A 659 -12.82 27.92 -34.52
C ASP A 659 -12.98 28.00 -32.99
N GLY A 660 -12.23 27.21 -32.22
CA GLY A 660 -12.27 27.18 -30.76
C GLY A 660 -13.35 26.25 -30.18
N ASN A 661 -13.97 25.39 -30.99
CA ASN A 661 -14.96 24.43 -30.49
C ASN A 661 -14.29 23.13 -30.05
N VAL A 662 -14.81 22.55 -28.96
CA VAL A 662 -14.44 21.21 -28.52
C VAL A 662 -14.98 20.16 -29.50
N ILE A 663 -14.09 19.32 -30.02
CA ILE A 663 -14.39 18.18 -30.88
C ILE A 663 -13.78 16.90 -30.28
N TYR A 664 -14.36 15.75 -30.64
CA TYR A 664 -13.87 14.44 -30.20
C TYR A 664 -13.36 13.64 -31.40
N THR A 665 -12.09 13.26 -31.36
CA THR A 665 -11.42 12.43 -32.37
C THR A 665 -11.10 11.05 -31.81
N THR A 666 -10.54 10.19 -32.64
CA THR A 666 -10.08 8.85 -32.23
C THR A 666 -8.60 8.73 -32.55
N ASP A 667 -7.82 8.30 -31.56
CA ASP A 667 -6.40 7.99 -31.70
C ASP A 667 -6.13 6.51 -31.36
N THR A 668 -4.92 6.04 -31.64
CA THR A 668 -4.49 4.66 -31.43
C THR A 668 -3.52 4.56 -30.26
N GLY A 669 -3.87 3.74 -29.29
CA GLY A 669 -3.02 3.40 -28.15
C GLY A 669 -2.10 2.21 -28.43
N TYR A 670 -1.28 1.85 -27.43
CA TYR A 670 -0.36 0.72 -27.49
C TYR A 670 -0.19 0.07 -26.13
N ILE A 671 -0.51 -1.22 -26.02
CA ILE A 671 -0.44 -2.00 -24.79
C ILE A 671 0.61 -3.10 -24.99
N GLU A 672 1.74 -2.99 -24.31
CA GLU A 672 2.74 -4.06 -24.21
C GLU A 672 2.32 -5.10 -23.16
N PRO A 673 2.68 -6.39 -23.31
CA PRO A 673 2.54 -7.34 -22.22
C PRO A 673 3.46 -7.00 -21.05
N LEU A 674 3.07 -7.39 -19.82
CA LEU A 674 3.94 -7.27 -18.66
C LEU A 674 5.13 -8.24 -18.78
N TYR A 675 6.34 -7.71 -18.60
CA TYR A 675 7.58 -8.48 -18.67
C TYR A 675 8.27 -8.61 -17.31
N ILE A 676 8.83 -9.80 -17.10
CA ILE A 676 9.91 -10.06 -16.16
C ILE A 676 11.22 -9.66 -16.84
N GLN A 677 11.91 -8.69 -16.24
CA GLN A 677 13.17 -8.13 -16.73
C GLN A 677 14.33 -8.81 -15.99
N TYR A 678 14.91 -9.84 -16.61
CA TYR A 678 15.89 -10.73 -15.96
C TYR A 678 17.10 -11.00 -16.87
N ASN A 679 18.30 -10.88 -16.32
CA ASN A 679 19.57 -11.11 -17.03
C ASN A 679 19.69 -10.38 -18.38
N GLY A 680 19.24 -9.11 -18.43
CA GLY A 680 19.30 -8.26 -19.62
C GLY A 680 18.33 -8.67 -20.74
N LYS A 681 17.31 -9.47 -20.42
CA LYS A 681 16.25 -9.91 -21.34
C LYS A 681 14.87 -9.70 -20.71
N ASN A 682 13.86 -9.61 -21.58
CA ASN A 682 12.46 -9.47 -21.19
C ASN A 682 11.71 -10.76 -21.51
N TYR A 683 10.96 -11.27 -20.54
CA TYR A 683 10.15 -12.47 -20.65
C TYR A 683 8.72 -12.15 -20.29
N VAL A 684 7.73 -12.55 -21.09
CA VAL A 684 6.30 -12.40 -20.68
C VAL A 684 6.15 -13.08 -19.32
N TYR A 685 5.45 -12.44 -18.38
CA TYR A 685 5.46 -12.86 -16.97
C TYR A 685 4.99 -14.30 -16.73
N ASP A 686 4.14 -14.80 -17.62
CA ASP A 686 3.59 -16.15 -17.58
C ASP A 686 4.63 -17.23 -17.97
N ARG A 687 5.84 -16.84 -18.40
CA ARG A 687 6.92 -17.78 -18.73
C ARG A 687 7.57 -18.36 -17.48
N TYR A 688 7.96 -19.63 -17.59
CA TYR A 688 8.71 -20.34 -16.56
C TYR A 688 10.21 -20.11 -16.74
N ILE A 689 10.85 -19.51 -15.74
CA ILE A 689 12.30 -19.26 -15.68
C ILE A 689 12.82 -20.07 -14.49
N PRO A 690 13.60 -21.15 -14.70
CA PRO A 690 14.04 -22.05 -13.62
C PRO A 690 14.81 -21.36 -12.49
N ASP A 691 15.51 -20.26 -12.79
CA ASP A 691 16.26 -19.46 -11.81
C ASP A 691 15.33 -18.67 -10.87
N LEU A 692 14.10 -18.37 -11.30
CA LEU A 692 13.13 -17.55 -10.59
C LEU A 692 12.01 -18.43 -10.00
N VAL A 693 12.42 -19.46 -9.28
CA VAL A 693 11.54 -20.49 -8.68
C VAL A 693 11.92 -20.68 -7.22
N THR A 694 10.94 -20.49 -6.33
CA THR A 694 11.08 -20.60 -4.89
C THR A 694 11.52 -22.01 -4.50
N GLN A 695 12.62 -22.12 -3.76
CA GLN A 695 13.08 -23.38 -3.17
C GLN A 695 12.51 -23.51 -1.76
N LEU A 696 11.45 -24.31 -1.60
CA LEU A 696 10.86 -24.64 -0.30
C LEU A 696 11.54 -25.90 0.25
N ASN A 697 12.37 -25.73 1.28
CA ASN A 697 13.19 -26.78 1.86
C ASN A 697 12.66 -27.19 3.23
N PHE A 698 12.39 -28.48 3.40
CA PHE A 698 12.17 -29.10 4.71
C PHE A 698 13.45 -29.81 5.13
N ASN A 699 13.98 -29.41 6.28
CA ASN A 699 15.26 -29.88 6.81
C ASN A 699 15.10 -30.32 8.27
N ALA A 700 14.65 -31.56 8.47
CA ALA A 700 14.42 -32.10 9.80
C ALA A 700 15.72 -32.61 10.48
N ALA A 701 16.88 -32.50 9.81
CA ALA A 701 18.16 -33.05 10.24
C ALA A 701 18.08 -34.56 10.53
N ASP A 702 18.20 -34.96 11.79
CA ASP A 702 18.04 -36.33 12.27
C ASP A 702 16.67 -36.59 12.94
N GLY A 703 15.77 -35.58 12.91
CA GLY A 703 14.47 -35.60 13.57
C GLY A 703 13.28 -35.60 12.62
N GLU A 704 12.19 -34.98 13.07
CA GLU A 704 10.87 -35.01 12.42
C GLU A 704 10.30 -33.60 12.30
N ILE A 705 9.62 -33.32 11.19
CA ILE A 705 8.76 -32.14 11.00
C ILE A 705 7.35 -32.64 10.66
N PHE A 706 6.34 -32.04 11.28
CA PHE A 706 4.93 -32.29 10.98
C PHE A 706 4.35 -31.06 10.33
N TYR A 707 3.78 -31.22 9.14
CA TYR A 707 3.14 -30.11 8.44
C TYR A 707 1.83 -30.56 7.80
N GLY A 708 0.75 -29.85 8.12
CA GLY A 708 -0.61 -30.18 7.68
C GLY A 708 -1.20 -29.21 6.66
N GLY A 709 -0.61 -28.02 6.48
CA GLY A 709 -1.10 -27.00 5.57
C GLY A 709 -0.92 -27.37 4.09
N ASN A 710 -1.68 -26.72 3.23
CA ASN A 710 -1.50 -26.84 1.80
C ASN A 710 -0.27 -26.05 1.33
N ILE A 711 0.23 -26.41 0.15
CA ILE A 711 1.31 -25.69 -0.52
C ILE A 711 0.83 -25.29 -1.91
N TYR A 712 0.90 -24.00 -2.23
CA TYR A 712 0.50 -23.45 -3.52
C TYR A 712 1.69 -22.74 -4.18
N GLY A 713 2.07 -23.21 -5.35
CA GLY A 713 3.16 -22.62 -6.16
C GLY A 713 3.29 -23.37 -7.48
N TYR A 714 2.14 -23.56 -8.16
CA TYR A 714 1.98 -24.53 -9.25
C TYR A 714 2.89 -24.27 -10.46
N ASP A 715 3.40 -23.06 -10.63
CA ASP A 715 4.34 -22.68 -11.69
C ASP A 715 5.60 -21.94 -11.19
N ASN A 716 5.79 -21.86 -9.87
CA ASN A 716 6.84 -21.03 -9.29
C ASN A 716 7.51 -21.60 -8.02
N MET A 717 7.18 -22.82 -7.58
CA MET A 717 7.77 -23.42 -6.38
C MET A 717 8.22 -24.87 -6.57
N LYS A 718 9.39 -25.21 -6.02
CA LYS A 718 9.89 -26.58 -5.84
C LYS A 718 9.93 -26.94 -4.37
N MET A 719 9.43 -28.14 -4.04
CA MET A 719 9.47 -28.67 -2.68
C MET A 719 10.62 -29.67 -2.53
N ASN A 720 11.48 -29.46 -1.54
CA ASN A 720 12.64 -30.29 -1.27
C ASN A 720 12.58 -30.83 0.17
N VAL A 721 12.64 -32.15 0.33
CA VAL A 721 12.88 -32.79 1.64
C VAL A 721 14.34 -33.18 1.69
N THR A 722 15.12 -32.38 2.41
CA THR A 722 16.59 -32.39 2.32
C THR A 722 17.24 -33.34 3.32
N SER A 723 16.65 -33.51 4.51
CA SER A 723 17.11 -34.46 5.53
C SER A 723 16.03 -34.75 6.58
N GLY A 724 16.21 -35.83 7.33
CA GLY A 724 15.30 -36.27 8.39
C GLY A 724 13.95 -36.73 7.86
N THR A 725 12.89 -36.65 8.66
CA THR A 725 11.56 -37.11 8.28
C THR A 725 10.56 -35.96 8.22
N LEU A 726 9.88 -35.80 7.07
CA LEU A 726 8.70 -34.96 6.95
C LEU A 726 7.43 -35.82 6.96
N TYR A 727 6.56 -35.58 7.93
CA TYR A 727 5.19 -36.06 7.95
C TYR A 727 4.28 -34.99 7.35
N TYR A 728 3.83 -35.21 6.12
CA TYR A 728 3.02 -34.24 5.38
C TYR A 728 1.56 -34.68 5.30
N GLY A 729 0.66 -33.86 5.81
CA GLY A 729 -0.79 -34.12 5.83
C GLY A 729 -1.58 -33.39 4.74
N GLY A 730 -0.99 -32.37 4.10
CA GLY A 730 -1.67 -31.47 3.17
C GLY A 730 -1.62 -31.88 1.70
N ALA A 731 -2.05 -30.95 0.84
CA ALA A 731 -1.89 -31.03 -0.60
C ALA A 731 -0.90 -29.99 -1.13
N ALA A 732 0.06 -30.43 -1.94
CA ALA A 732 1.07 -29.57 -2.57
C ALA A 732 0.83 -29.46 -4.08
N ASN A 733 0.68 -28.24 -4.58
CA ASN A 733 0.56 -27.90 -6.00
C ASN A 733 1.84 -27.16 -6.41
N VAL A 734 2.79 -27.88 -7.00
CA VAL A 734 4.17 -27.42 -7.21
C VAL A 734 4.71 -27.91 -8.55
N VAL A 735 5.80 -27.33 -9.04
CA VAL A 735 6.39 -27.79 -10.31
C VAL A 735 7.16 -29.10 -10.16
N ASN A 736 7.70 -29.36 -8.96
CA ASN A 736 8.52 -30.53 -8.68
C ASN A 736 8.63 -30.79 -7.17
N VAL A 737 8.80 -32.07 -6.81
CA VAL A 737 9.13 -32.52 -5.45
C VAL A 737 10.40 -33.34 -5.49
N ASN A 738 11.36 -33.05 -4.62
CA ASN A 738 12.60 -33.82 -4.46
C ASN A 738 12.73 -34.37 -3.03
N VAL A 739 12.95 -35.67 -2.90
CA VAL A 739 13.30 -36.31 -1.62
C VAL A 739 14.75 -36.76 -1.70
N PHE A 740 15.63 -36.13 -0.93
CA PHE A 740 17.07 -36.36 -0.99
C PHE A 740 17.46 -37.67 -0.32
N ASN A 741 18.64 -38.19 -0.68
CA ASN A 741 19.20 -39.39 -0.04
C ASN A 741 19.36 -39.16 1.47
N GLY A 742 18.87 -40.09 2.28
CA GLY A 742 18.84 -39.99 3.74
C GLY A 742 17.63 -39.21 4.31
N ALA A 743 16.78 -38.63 3.47
CA ALA A 743 15.52 -38.02 3.87
C ALA A 743 14.33 -38.99 3.74
N ASN A 744 13.27 -38.76 4.51
CA ASN A 744 12.03 -39.51 4.47
C ASN A 744 10.85 -38.55 4.29
N LEU A 745 9.91 -38.90 3.41
CA LEU A 745 8.66 -38.17 3.22
C LEU A 745 7.47 -39.13 3.34
N PHE A 746 6.62 -38.89 4.33
CA PHE A 746 5.47 -39.73 4.62
C PHE A 746 4.17 -38.94 4.52
N GLY A 747 3.23 -39.43 3.71
CA GLY A 747 1.94 -38.78 3.51
C GLY A 747 1.90 -37.83 2.30
N GLY A 748 0.83 -37.04 2.26
CA GLY A 748 0.64 -35.94 1.32
C GLY A 748 0.00 -36.34 -0.02
N THR A 749 -0.59 -35.33 -0.65
CA THR A 749 -1.02 -35.36 -2.06
C THR A 749 -0.24 -34.33 -2.85
N TYR A 750 0.35 -34.72 -3.98
CA TYR A 750 1.21 -33.85 -4.76
C TYR A 750 0.67 -33.74 -6.18
N THR A 751 0.35 -32.53 -6.62
CA THR A 751 0.02 -32.21 -8.01
C THR A 751 1.19 -31.51 -8.66
N LEU A 752 1.70 -32.11 -9.73
CA LEU A 752 2.96 -31.72 -10.35
C LEU A 752 2.71 -31.16 -11.74
N TYR A 753 3.21 -29.96 -11.97
CA TYR A 753 2.95 -29.25 -13.21
C TYR A 753 4.20 -29.27 -14.11
N ASP A 754 4.02 -29.78 -15.32
CA ASP A 754 5.05 -29.74 -16.36
C ASP A 754 5.10 -28.33 -16.98
N MET A 755 6.26 -27.69 -16.93
CA MET A 755 6.48 -26.33 -17.42
C MET A 755 7.07 -26.30 -18.82
N THR A 756 7.23 -27.45 -19.49
CA THR A 756 7.88 -27.54 -20.81
C THR A 756 7.28 -26.56 -21.83
N GLU A 757 5.95 -26.42 -21.88
CA GLU A 757 5.28 -25.50 -22.82
C GLU A 757 5.42 -24.02 -22.44
N ARG A 758 5.67 -23.72 -21.16
CA ARG A 758 5.85 -22.36 -20.63
C ARG A 758 7.31 -21.94 -20.50
N MET A 759 8.25 -22.85 -20.75
CA MET A 759 9.70 -22.63 -20.60
C MET A 759 10.15 -21.36 -21.33
N ALA A 760 10.86 -20.50 -20.61
CA ALA A 760 11.47 -19.31 -21.19
C ALA A 760 12.60 -19.66 -22.17
N GLU A 761 12.75 -18.87 -23.23
CA GLU A 761 13.80 -19.10 -24.22
C GLU A 761 15.20 -19.03 -23.59
N GLY A 762 16.02 -20.03 -23.89
CA GLY A 762 17.39 -20.15 -23.39
C GLY A 762 17.52 -20.90 -22.07
N PHE A 763 16.42 -21.37 -21.49
CA PHE A 763 16.41 -22.17 -20.26
C PHE A 763 16.03 -23.62 -20.50
N SER A 764 16.40 -24.47 -19.56
CA SER A 764 15.99 -25.88 -19.54
C SER A 764 15.80 -26.34 -18.10
N ASP A 765 14.71 -27.06 -17.85
CA ASP A 765 14.49 -27.77 -16.61
C ASP A 765 13.74 -29.07 -16.88
N PHE A 766 14.42 -30.19 -16.62
CA PHE A 766 13.86 -31.52 -16.86
C PHE A 766 13.19 -32.11 -15.60
N SER A 767 13.15 -31.37 -14.49
CA SER A 767 12.55 -31.81 -13.23
C SER A 767 11.05 -31.50 -13.14
N THR A 768 10.54 -30.58 -13.96
CA THR A 768 9.13 -30.15 -13.87
C THR A 768 8.16 -31.29 -14.21
N GLY A 769 7.03 -31.34 -13.53
CA GLY A 769 6.04 -32.42 -13.65
C GLY A 769 6.45 -33.74 -12.97
N LYS A 770 7.57 -33.77 -12.24
CA LYS A 770 8.14 -35.00 -11.68
C LYS A 770 8.28 -34.97 -10.17
N PHE A 771 8.00 -36.12 -9.58
CA PHE A 771 8.36 -36.46 -8.21
C PHE A 771 9.67 -37.24 -8.26
N ILE A 772 10.74 -36.73 -7.67
CA ILE A 772 12.06 -37.35 -7.69
C ILE A 772 12.40 -37.85 -6.28
N ASN A 773 12.57 -39.15 -6.14
CA ASN A 773 12.87 -39.81 -4.86
C ASN A 773 14.24 -40.51 -4.86
N HIS A 774 15.16 -39.95 -4.09
CA HIS A 774 16.42 -40.58 -3.71
C HIS A 774 16.44 -41.08 -2.25
N GLY A 775 15.48 -40.65 -1.45
CA GLY A 775 15.34 -41.00 -0.04
C GLY A 775 14.34 -42.14 0.17
N LYS A 776 13.41 -41.95 1.10
CA LYS A 776 12.33 -42.89 1.38
C LYS A 776 10.97 -42.21 1.31
N ILE A 777 10.01 -42.85 0.66
CA ILE A 777 8.62 -42.39 0.61
C ILE A 777 7.61 -43.43 1.06
N SER A 778 6.48 -42.99 1.61
CA SER A 778 5.36 -43.84 2.03
C SER A 778 4.03 -43.10 2.08
N ALA A 779 2.92 -43.80 1.84
CA ALA A 779 1.55 -43.28 1.98
C ALA A 779 1.27 -41.98 1.20
N THR A 780 1.82 -41.87 0.00
CA THR A 780 1.86 -40.64 -0.80
C THR A 780 1.02 -40.79 -2.08
N THR A 781 0.25 -39.76 -2.45
CA THR A 781 -0.47 -39.68 -3.74
C THR A 781 0.21 -38.68 -4.67
N ILE A 782 0.58 -39.10 -5.87
CA ILE A 782 1.33 -38.32 -6.86
C ILE A 782 0.49 -38.18 -8.14
N ASN A 783 0.02 -36.95 -8.41
CA ASN A 783 -0.59 -36.55 -9.67
C ASN A 783 0.52 -35.99 -10.60
N GLY A 784 1.28 -36.91 -11.19
CA GLY A 784 2.44 -36.65 -12.04
C GLY A 784 3.26 -37.93 -12.20
N ASP A 785 4.47 -37.80 -12.73
CA ASP A 785 5.38 -38.95 -12.90
C ASP A 785 6.30 -39.12 -11.69
N LEU A 786 6.51 -40.37 -11.26
CA LEU A 786 7.46 -40.74 -10.22
C LEU A 786 8.77 -41.22 -10.84
N PHE A 787 9.89 -40.64 -10.42
CA PHE A 787 11.24 -41.12 -10.67
C PHE A 787 11.89 -41.46 -9.35
N SER A 788 12.24 -42.74 -9.15
CA SER A 788 12.76 -43.20 -7.87
C SER A 788 13.94 -44.15 -8.07
N ASP A 789 15.03 -43.88 -7.36
CA ASP A 789 16.11 -44.82 -7.05
C ASP A 789 16.23 -45.09 -5.53
N GLY A 790 15.36 -44.45 -4.73
CA GLY A 790 15.28 -44.60 -3.28
C GLY A 790 14.40 -45.76 -2.79
N THR A 791 13.97 -45.68 -1.54
CA THR A 791 13.09 -46.66 -0.89
C THR A 791 11.62 -46.32 -1.06
N LEU A 792 10.84 -47.29 -1.55
CA LEU A 792 9.39 -47.26 -1.64
C LEU A 792 8.81 -48.12 -0.51
N GLN A 793 8.13 -47.50 0.46
CA GLN A 793 7.61 -48.19 1.64
C GLN A 793 6.08 -48.30 1.61
N GLY A 794 5.57 -49.53 1.70
CA GLY A 794 4.17 -49.82 2.02
C GLY A 794 3.99 -50.19 3.50
N VAL A 795 2.89 -49.75 4.12
CA VAL A 795 2.56 -50.07 5.51
C VAL A 795 1.32 -50.95 5.56
N ASN A 796 1.33 -52.09 6.23
CA ASN A 796 0.10 -52.87 6.39
C ASN A 796 -0.76 -52.34 7.56
N GLY A 797 -2.09 -52.41 7.43
CA GLY A 797 -3.04 -52.08 8.51
C GLY A 797 -3.54 -50.63 8.57
N TYR A 798 -3.20 -49.76 7.61
CA TYR A 798 -3.71 -48.38 7.53
C TYR A 798 -4.47 -48.12 6.23
N SER A 799 -5.53 -47.30 6.27
CA SER A 799 -6.17 -46.75 5.06
C SER A 799 -5.21 -45.76 4.40
N ASN A 800 -4.99 -45.87 3.09
CA ASN A 800 -4.02 -45.07 2.29
C ASN A 800 -2.54 -45.34 2.55
N ALA A 801 -2.18 -46.59 2.85
CA ALA A 801 -0.81 -46.95 3.19
C ALA A 801 0.15 -47.21 2.00
N ASN A 802 -0.34 -47.02 0.78
CA ASN A 802 0.38 -47.31 -0.46
C ASN A 802 0.80 -46.00 -1.14
N ILE A 803 1.80 -46.08 -1.99
CA ILE A 803 2.14 -45.01 -2.92
C ILE A 803 1.23 -45.11 -4.14
N ILE A 804 0.51 -44.05 -4.45
CA ILE A 804 -0.39 -43.97 -5.61
C ILE A 804 0.21 -42.97 -6.58
N VAL A 805 0.41 -43.38 -7.83
CA VAL A 805 0.94 -42.54 -8.91
C VAL A 805 -0.06 -42.52 -10.04
N ASN A 806 -0.63 -41.35 -10.33
CA ASN A 806 -1.61 -41.19 -11.41
C ASN A 806 -0.94 -40.98 -12.79
N GLY A 807 0.39 -40.82 -12.84
CA GLY A 807 1.22 -40.88 -14.04
C GLY A 807 2.00 -42.21 -14.20
N ALA A 808 3.19 -42.12 -14.80
CA ALA A 808 4.13 -43.23 -14.92
C ALA A 808 5.06 -43.30 -13.70
N ALA A 809 5.47 -44.51 -13.32
CA ALA A 809 6.47 -44.73 -12.27
C ALA A 809 7.73 -45.39 -12.85
N TYR A 810 8.86 -44.70 -12.73
CA TYR A 810 10.20 -45.15 -13.10
C TYR A 810 10.98 -45.50 -11.84
N VAL A 811 11.23 -46.79 -11.62
CA VAL A 811 11.71 -47.32 -10.32
C VAL A 811 13.05 -48.03 -10.41
N ASP A 812 13.83 -47.78 -11.46
CA ASP A 812 15.11 -48.45 -11.65
C ASP A 812 16.10 -48.07 -10.54
N GLY A 813 16.61 -49.08 -9.83
CA GLY A 813 17.49 -48.88 -8.69
C GLY A 813 16.79 -48.73 -7.34
N SER A 814 15.46 -48.52 -7.33
CA SER A 814 14.67 -48.42 -6.09
C SER A 814 14.67 -49.72 -5.27
N THR A 815 14.51 -49.60 -3.96
CA THR A 815 14.21 -50.73 -3.05
C THR A 815 12.76 -50.69 -2.58
N ALA A 816 12.09 -51.84 -2.58
CA ALA A 816 10.74 -51.97 -2.04
C ALA A 816 10.77 -52.52 -0.61
N GLN A 817 10.11 -51.84 0.33
CA GLN A 817 10.01 -52.22 1.74
C GLN A 817 8.55 -52.35 2.16
N ALA A 818 8.20 -53.44 2.85
CA ALA A 818 6.90 -53.59 3.50
C ALA A 818 7.10 -53.61 5.02
N VAL A 819 6.35 -52.80 5.75
CA VAL A 819 6.42 -52.74 7.22
C VAL A 819 5.07 -53.08 7.84
N ASN A 820 5.08 -53.43 9.13
CA ASN A 820 3.91 -53.88 9.88
C ASN A 820 3.25 -55.15 9.32
N MET A 821 4.06 -56.04 8.73
CA MET A 821 3.61 -57.29 8.09
C MET A 821 3.60 -58.46 9.08
N LEU A 822 2.54 -59.25 9.09
CA LEU A 822 2.55 -60.60 9.65
C LEU A 822 3.13 -61.61 8.63
N PRO A 823 3.65 -62.76 9.09
CA PRO A 823 4.17 -63.79 8.19
C PRO A 823 3.13 -64.23 7.15
N GLY A 824 3.49 -64.15 5.87
CA GLY A 824 2.65 -64.57 4.74
C GLY A 824 1.65 -63.52 4.25
N GLU A 825 1.60 -62.33 4.85
CA GLU A 825 0.80 -61.23 4.34
C GLU A 825 1.42 -60.61 3.08
N THR A 826 0.55 -60.06 2.22
CA THR A 826 0.95 -59.25 1.08
C THR A 826 0.38 -57.85 1.24
N THR A 827 1.17 -56.83 0.87
CA THR A 827 0.70 -55.44 0.85
C THR A 827 1.11 -54.77 -0.47
N PRO A 828 0.19 -54.04 -1.13
CA PRO A 828 0.56 -53.17 -2.24
C PRO A 828 1.49 -52.04 -1.77
N ILE A 829 2.66 -51.89 -2.40
CA ILE A 829 3.60 -50.80 -2.10
C ILE A 829 3.36 -49.59 -3.02
N LEU A 830 3.22 -49.86 -4.31
CA LEU A 830 3.09 -48.87 -5.38
C LEU A 830 1.96 -49.28 -6.32
N ALA A 831 1.09 -48.33 -6.65
CA ALA A 831 0.10 -48.44 -7.72
C ALA A 831 0.32 -47.30 -8.72
N ALA A 832 0.50 -47.64 -10.00
CA ALA A 832 0.66 -46.68 -11.09
C ALA A 832 0.04 -47.20 -12.39
N ALA A 833 -0.26 -46.30 -13.34
CA ALA A 833 -0.76 -46.69 -14.66
C ALA A 833 0.26 -47.56 -15.41
N ASN A 834 1.54 -47.20 -15.33
CA ASN A 834 2.66 -47.98 -15.82
C ASN A 834 3.81 -47.94 -14.81
N VAL A 835 4.45 -49.10 -14.57
CA VAL A 835 5.65 -49.21 -13.74
C VAL A 835 6.79 -49.76 -14.59
N THR A 836 7.91 -49.04 -14.68
CA THR A 836 9.09 -49.38 -15.49
C THR A 836 10.35 -49.35 -14.64
N GLY A 837 11.24 -50.34 -14.79
CA GLY A 837 12.53 -50.41 -14.07
C GLY A 837 12.66 -51.67 -13.20
N ASN A 838 13.87 -51.91 -12.68
CA ASN A 838 14.14 -53.06 -11.81
C ASN A 838 14.24 -52.65 -10.34
N LEU A 839 13.41 -53.27 -9.50
CA LEU A 839 13.51 -53.14 -8.05
C LEU A 839 14.66 -53.99 -7.50
N ARG A 840 15.38 -53.43 -6.53
CA ARG A 840 16.32 -54.16 -5.68
C ARG A 840 15.57 -54.73 -4.48
N ASN A 841 15.95 -55.94 -4.07
CA ASN A 841 15.46 -56.50 -2.81
C ASN A 841 15.96 -55.63 -1.64
N ALA A 842 15.05 -55.22 -0.76
CA ALA A 842 15.44 -54.68 0.54
C ALA A 842 16.19 -55.78 1.31
N ALA A 843 17.36 -55.45 1.84
CA ALA A 843 18.15 -56.35 2.68
C ALA A 843 17.52 -56.54 4.06
#